data_AF-A0A507C9E6-F1
#
_entry.id   AF-A0A507C9E6-F1
#
_cell.length_a   1.000
_cell.length_b   1.000
_cell.length_c   1.000
_cell.angle_alpha   90.00
_cell.angle_beta   90.00
_cell.angle_gamma   90.00
#
_symmetry.space_group_name_H-M   'P 1'
#
loop_
_entity.id
_entity.type
_entity.pdbx_description
1 polymer ?
#
loop_
_entity_poly.entity_id
_entity_poly.type
_entity_poly.pdbx_seq_one_letter_code
_entity_poly.pdbx_strand_id
1 'polypeptide(L)'
;MSSVTIYRHIAALYTGETDIKDAAIVVNNNAIEWVGDDSKLPSSFLSATSKTVDCKGLVIIPGFINTHHHMYQSLTRGVAIDSPLFNWLEALYPVWGRMKSEDAYYGSKLSMAELILSGCTTSSDHHYIFPNNVTLDDTIKAAKDIGLRFHPTRGFMTLGKSSGGLPPDELVETTAGALDDAVRLIDTYHDSKPLSMIRIGIAPCSPFSVDKEAMIEAATLAKKYPAVMLHTHLAENDQDIAFSLAKYGCRPGEYLTQCGWDFDRTWLAHCVKLDAKEIAQFAANGCGVSHCPASNARLASGIAPVREMVDAGVKVGFGVDGSASNDSGSLLETARWALLLQRARICDVKGMGVREALQLASFGGAKVLGRETDLGKIQPGFAADFIGWKITGNVSMSGALDPVAAIMLTTPGNVTMSVINGRVVVEEGKLLTCDLDDLVAEHSKRSRDLQEGNLSTFKKPKATASEEAALTASDTRKLVENNVINQTLSTTSNPEDRPIRPAPCEGAFAPEFAPNNEGITIVTDHQPLAPPPPAQNPIVKPSRPAMMPMLFGRRGTDSEVPIPIRETPMIVKNKDMRQNGGTGRRRSSLGLRGKRSSSSSSGLCAPPHTIIEPSEYYRHINADSSDPVRMRQLLLWCAAKAKQNVEEEANPEVARVFEAVMDDVIAGLTDKSINTSWYHRKNDSDEDEGQTAAKLPNPKNEQATLALARYQEGIQKFSSEEQAWVSLLNEQSTLHAQAVDQYPEVESIPYNEELLSSLTEDVQLFANAYLQPSAADDFSEQIKRNLQQLRLNIHHLQHMVSQTSVEYTKKLRDCEALFAQILQAYTEQEAQSRANIEPMEVLRLLAASAPST
;
A
#
# COMPACT_ATOMS: atom_id res chain seq x y z
N MET A 1 -41.49 -6.24 30.91
CA MET A 1 -42.26 -6.77 29.77
C MET A 1 -41.26 -6.99 28.64
N SER A 2 -41.17 -8.20 28.09
CA SER A 2 -40.28 -8.46 26.94
C SER A 2 -40.77 -7.65 25.73
N SER A 3 -39.90 -6.81 25.17
CA SER A 3 -40.24 -6.05 23.96
C SER A 3 -39.95 -6.92 22.75
N VAL A 4 -41.00 -7.51 22.17
CA VAL A 4 -40.91 -8.27 20.92
C VAL A 4 -41.08 -7.31 19.75
N THR A 5 -40.12 -7.31 18.82
CA THR A 5 -40.18 -6.56 17.57
C THR A 5 -40.10 -7.52 16.39
N ILE A 6 -40.99 -7.35 15.41
CA ILE A 6 -41.07 -8.18 14.22
C ILE A 6 -40.75 -7.31 13.01
N TYR A 7 -39.72 -7.70 12.26
CA TYR A 7 -39.33 -7.09 10.99
C TYR A 7 -39.90 -7.96 9.88
N ARG A 8 -40.84 -7.44 9.08
CA ARG A 8 -41.63 -8.23 8.11
C ARG A 8 -41.50 -7.71 6.68
N HIS A 9 -41.97 -8.50 5.72
CA HIS A 9 -41.95 -8.18 4.29
C HIS A 9 -40.53 -7.88 3.75
N ILE A 10 -39.50 -8.53 4.29
CA ILE A 10 -38.12 -8.35 3.84
C ILE A 10 -37.99 -8.94 2.43
N ALA A 11 -37.65 -8.13 1.43
CA ALA A 11 -37.65 -8.57 0.03
C ALA A 11 -36.60 -9.65 -0.24
N ALA A 12 -35.41 -9.51 0.35
CA ALA A 12 -34.37 -10.52 0.33
C ALA A 12 -33.59 -10.50 1.65
N LEU A 13 -33.38 -11.66 2.25
CA LEU A 13 -32.63 -11.82 3.48
C LEU A 13 -31.48 -12.79 3.25
N TYR A 14 -30.26 -12.38 3.54
CA TYR A 14 -29.13 -13.28 3.70
C TYR A 14 -28.91 -13.53 5.18
N THR A 15 -28.93 -14.78 5.64
CA THR A 15 -28.73 -15.10 7.06
C THR A 15 -27.26 -15.14 7.48
N GLY A 16 -26.34 -15.01 6.53
CA GLY A 16 -24.93 -15.38 6.68
C GLY A 16 -24.61 -16.77 6.11
N GLU A 17 -25.64 -17.56 5.77
CA GLU A 17 -25.47 -18.90 5.18
C GLU A 17 -26.46 -19.16 4.04
N THR A 18 -27.70 -18.67 4.19
CA THR A 18 -28.79 -18.96 3.25
C THR A 18 -29.52 -17.68 2.83
N ASP A 19 -30.02 -17.67 1.61
CA ASP A 19 -30.88 -16.60 1.11
C ASP A 19 -32.36 -16.99 1.29
N ILE A 20 -33.16 -16.07 1.80
CA ILE A 20 -34.61 -16.21 2.01
C ILE A 20 -35.31 -15.02 1.32
N LYS A 21 -36.33 -15.31 0.51
CA LYS A 21 -37.20 -14.29 -0.09
C LYS A 21 -38.43 -14.09 0.77
N ASP A 22 -38.98 -12.88 0.76
CA ASP A 22 -40.18 -12.52 1.52
C ASP A 22 -40.09 -12.98 2.98
N ALA A 23 -39.04 -12.53 3.67
CA ALA A 23 -38.66 -13.03 4.98
C ALA A 23 -39.18 -12.16 6.13
N ALA A 24 -39.13 -12.72 7.33
CA ALA A 24 -39.33 -12.00 8.58
C ALA A 24 -38.28 -12.40 9.64
N ILE A 25 -37.99 -11.46 10.54
CA ILE A 25 -37.11 -11.64 11.71
C ILE A 25 -37.90 -11.23 12.95
N VAL A 26 -37.92 -12.09 13.96
CA VAL A 26 -38.46 -11.79 15.29
C VAL A 26 -37.30 -11.55 16.23
N VAL A 27 -37.31 -10.38 16.86
CA VAL A 27 -36.34 -9.97 17.87
C VAL A 27 -37.04 -9.87 19.22
N ASN A 28 -36.46 -10.49 20.24
CA ASN A 28 -36.91 -10.39 21.61
C ASN A 28 -35.83 -9.74 22.46
N ASN A 29 -36.10 -8.50 22.88
CA ASN A 29 -35.11 -7.60 23.47
C ASN A 29 -33.92 -7.41 22.52
N ASN A 30 -32.80 -8.11 22.74
CA ASN A 30 -31.57 -7.98 21.99
C ASN A 30 -31.15 -9.25 21.22
N ALA A 31 -31.94 -10.33 21.30
CA ALA A 31 -31.65 -11.59 20.64
C ALA A 31 -32.67 -11.86 19.53
N ILE A 32 -32.21 -12.50 18.46
CA ILE A 32 -33.07 -13.06 17.43
C ILE A 32 -33.76 -14.30 18.04
N GLU A 33 -35.09 -14.31 18.01
CA GLU A 33 -35.89 -15.44 18.50
C GLU A 33 -36.33 -16.34 17.34
N TRP A 34 -36.60 -15.76 16.16
CA TRP A 34 -37.03 -16.50 14.98
C TRP A 34 -36.63 -15.78 13.69
N VAL A 35 -36.36 -16.56 12.64
CA VAL A 35 -36.08 -16.07 11.28
C VAL A 35 -36.63 -17.07 10.26
N GLY A 36 -37.23 -16.59 9.19
CA GLY A 36 -37.75 -17.45 8.14
C GLY A 36 -38.59 -16.74 7.10
N ASP A 37 -39.25 -17.53 6.25
CA ASP A 37 -40.27 -17.08 5.31
C ASP A 37 -41.44 -16.43 6.08
N ASP A 38 -41.80 -15.20 5.73
CA ASP A 38 -42.82 -14.39 6.41
C ASP A 38 -44.19 -15.09 6.42
N SER A 39 -44.50 -15.91 5.42
CA SER A 39 -45.73 -16.72 5.38
C SER A 39 -45.78 -17.81 6.46
N LYS A 40 -44.62 -18.19 7.01
CA LYS A 40 -44.45 -19.19 8.07
C LYS A 40 -44.25 -18.57 9.45
N LEU A 41 -44.38 -17.25 9.58
CA LEU A 41 -44.24 -16.55 10.87
C LEU A 41 -45.24 -17.13 11.89
N PRO A 42 -44.78 -17.67 13.03
CA PRO A 42 -45.66 -18.25 14.03
C PRO A 42 -46.64 -17.22 14.60
N SER A 43 -47.94 -17.59 14.64
CA SER A 43 -49.00 -16.71 15.14
C SER A 43 -48.83 -16.32 16.62
N SER A 44 -48.05 -17.10 17.38
CA SER A 44 -47.68 -16.80 18.78
C SER A 44 -46.93 -15.47 18.92
N PHE A 45 -46.23 -15.02 17.88
CA PHE A 45 -45.51 -13.74 17.89
C PHE A 45 -46.40 -12.55 17.54
N LEU A 46 -47.56 -12.76 16.90
CA LEU A 46 -48.46 -11.71 16.42
C LEU A 46 -49.40 -11.15 17.50
N SER A 47 -48.94 -11.10 18.75
CA SER A 47 -49.74 -10.56 19.87
C SER A 47 -49.85 -9.02 19.80
N ALA A 48 -50.85 -8.46 20.47
CA ALA A 48 -51.09 -7.01 20.51
C ALA A 48 -49.95 -6.18 21.14
N THR A 49 -49.00 -6.84 21.83
CA THR A 49 -47.84 -6.19 22.45
C THR A 49 -46.60 -6.17 21.55
N SER A 50 -46.64 -6.84 20.39
CA SER A 50 -45.50 -6.90 19.47
C SER A 50 -45.44 -5.66 18.58
N LYS A 51 -44.27 -5.02 18.51
CA LYS A 51 -44.01 -3.93 17.55
C LYS A 51 -43.73 -4.56 16.18
N THR A 52 -44.37 -4.08 15.12
CA THR A 52 -44.07 -4.51 13.74
C THR A 52 -43.36 -3.39 12.99
N VAL A 53 -42.30 -3.74 12.26
CA VAL A 53 -41.54 -2.87 11.36
C VAL A 53 -41.67 -3.42 9.95
N ASP A 54 -42.13 -2.59 9.01
CA ASP A 54 -42.26 -2.96 7.61
C ASP A 54 -40.91 -2.76 6.89
N CYS A 55 -40.33 -3.85 6.37
CA CYS A 55 -39.05 -3.86 5.67
C CYS A 55 -39.22 -4.05 4.16
N LYS A 56 -40.41 -3.72 3.63
CA LYS A 56 -40.72 -3.85 2.20
C LYS A 56 -39.65 -3.20 1.32
N GLY A 57 -39.10 -3.99 0.40
CA GLY A 57 -38.11 -3.54 -0.58
C GLY A 57 -36.69 -3.41 -0.02
N LEU A 58 -36.44 -3.83 1.21
CA LEU A 58 -35.09 -3.94 1.77
C LEU A 58 -34.47 -5.30 1.44
N VAL A 59 -33.18 -5.28 1.11
CA VAL A 59 -32.29 -6.43 1.29
C VAL A 59 -31.65 -6.33 2.67
N ILE A 60 -31.73 -7.39 3.48
CA ILE A 60 -31.17 -7.45 4.83
C ILE A 60 -30.10 -8.53 4.90
N ILE A 61 -28.98 -8.23 5.55
CA ILE A 61 -27.85 -9.14 5.80
C ILE A 61 -27.38 -9.00 7.26
N PRO A 62 -26.53 -9.90 7.79
CA PRO A 62 -25.96 -9.73 9.12
C PRO A 62 -25.13 -8.45 9.18
N GLY A 63 -25.10 -7.80 10.34
CA GLY A 63 -24.26 -6.63 10.55
C GLY A 63 -22.78 -6.98 10.33
N PHE A 64 -22.04 -6.07 9.69
CA PHE A 64 -20.62 -6.27 9.49
C PHE A 64 -19.84 -6.09 10.81
N ILE A 65 -18.70 -6.78 10.90
CA ILE A 65 -17.85 -6.81 12.08
C ILE A 65 -16.44 -6.36 11.71
N ASN A 66 -16.08 -5.15 12.14
CA ASN A 66 -14.75 -4.59 11.95
C ASN A 66 -13.80 -5.15 13.02
N THR A 67 -12.72 -5.77 12.59
CA THR A 67 -11.79 -6.49 13.48
C THR A 67 -10.50 -5.72 13.78
N HIS A 68 -10.29 -4.59 13.12
CA HIS A 68 -9.16 -3.70 13.37
C HIS A 68 -9.46 -2.25 12.92
N HIS A 69 -9.07 -1.28 13.74
CA HIS A 69 -9.18 0.16 13.47
C HIS A 69 -8.20 0.94 14.35
N HIS A 70 -7.80 2.14 13.93
CA HIS A 70 -7.27 3.18 14.82
C HIS A 70 -8.18 4.42 14.82
N MET A 71 -9.15 4.46 15.71
CA MET A 71 -10.30 5.36 15.55
C MET A 71 -9.95 6.85 15.71
N TYR A 72 -8.95 7.18 16.51
CA TYR A 72 -8.46 8.56 16.67
C TYR A 72 -7.81 9.12 15.40
N GLN A 73 -7.35 8.25 14.49
CA GLN A 73 -6.67 8.68 13.25
C GLN A 73 -7.61 9.33 12.23
N SER A 74 -8.93 9.33 12.47
CA SER A 74 -9.87 10.17 11.71
C SER A 74 -9.57 11.66 11.80
N LEU A 75 -8.84 12.11 12.82
CA LEU A 75 -8.40 13.49 13.00
C LEU A 75 -7.21 13.88 12.11
N THR A 76 -6.61 12.93 11.37
CA THR A 76 -5.38 13.15 10.61
C THR A 76 -5.45 12.57 9.19
N ARG A 77 -6.65 12.53 8.59
CA ARG A 77 -6.84 12.12 7.19
C ARG A 77 -6.02 12.99 6.23
N GLY A 78 -5.46 12.40 5.19
CA GLY A 78 -4.71 13.13 4.18
C GLY A 78 -3.38 13.74 4.64
N VAL A 79 -2.79 13.25 5.75
CA VAL A 79 -1.44 13.63 6.19
C VAL A 79 -0.44 12.57 5.70
N ALA A 80 0.75 13.02 5.29
CA ALA A 80 1.81 12.16 4.76
C ALA A 80 1.32 11.22 3.63
N ILE A 81 0.64 11.82 2.65
CA ILE A 81 -0.14 11.12 1.61
C ILE A 81 0.71 10.15 0.78
N ASP A 82 1.89 10.59 0.35
CA ASP A 82 2.79 9.83 -0.53
C ASP A 82 3.97 9.19 0.23
N SER A 83 3.69 8.66 1.42
CA SER A 83 4.70 8.08 2.32
C SER A 83 4.46 6.59 2.58
N PRO A 84 5.52 5.74 2.56
CA PRO A 84 5.43 4.37 3.05
C PRO A 84 5.26 4.34 4.59
N LEU A 85 4.87 3.19 5.13
CA LEU A 85 4.49 3.00 6.55
C LEU A 85 5.38 3.73 7.57
N PHE A 86 6.69 3.50 7.55
CA PHE A 86 7.61 4.07 8.56
C PHE A 86 7.69 5.61 8.46
N ASN A 87 7.79 6.16 7.25
CA ASN A 87 7.80 7.61 7.03
C ASN A 87 6.46 8.25 7.41
N TRP A 88 5.35 7.54 7.13
CA TRP A 88 4.01 7.96 7.51
C TRP A 88 3.85 8.01 9.04
N LEU A 89 4.30 6.99 9.76
CA LEU A 89 4.31 6.95 11.23
C LEU A 89 5.17 8.08 11.83
N GLU A 90 6.40 8.27 11.34
CA GLU A 90 7.30 9.31 11.82
C GLU A 90 6.71 10.72 11.66
N ALA A 91 5.98 10.98 10.58
CA ALA A 91 5.31 12.25 10.34
C ALA A 91 4.12 12.47 11.29
N LEU A 92 3.42 11.41 11.69
CA LEU A 92 2.18 11.48 12.45
C LEU A 92 2.36 11.43 13.97
N TYR A 93 3.38 10.75 14.49
CA TYR A 93 3.63 10.69 15.93
C TYR A 93 3.66 12.07 16.60
N PRO A 94 4.37 13.10 16.09
CA PRO A 94 4.36 14.43 16.69
C PRO A 94 2.97 15.08 16.68
N VAL A 95 2.14 14.75 15.69
CA VAL A 95 0.76 15.25 15.60
C VAL A 95 -0.09 14.58 16.67
N TRP A 96 -0.08 13.25 16.73
CA TRP A 96 -0.85 12.48 17.69
C TRP A 96 -0.43 12.74 19.15
N GLY A 97 0.84 13.06 19.41
CA GLY A 97 1.30 13.44 20.75
C GLY A 97 0.66 14.70 21.33
N ARG A 98 -0.06 15.48 20.51
CA ARG A 98 -0.82 16.66 20.94
C ARG A 98 -2.29 16.34 21.26
N MET A 99 -2.73 15.11 21.01
CA MET A 99 -4.11 14.67 21.21
C MET A 99 -4.51 14.81 22.68
N LYS A 100 -5.76 15.20 22.93
CA LYS A 100 -6.38 15.28 24.27
C LYS A 100 -7.55 14.29 24.36
N SER A 101 -8.02 14.02 25.58
CA SER A 101 -9.14 13.08 25.83
C SER A 101 -10.38 13.37 24.96
N GLU A 102 -10.77 14.64 24.82
CA GLU A 102 -11.90 15.00 23.96
C GLU A 102 -11.66 14.70 22.47
N ASP A 103 -10.43 14.80 21.99
CA ASP A 103 -10.07 14.46 20.62
C ASP A 103 -10.20 12.96 20.40
N ALA A 104 -9.75 12.13 21.35
CA ALA A 104 -9.97 10.70 21.33
C ALA A 104 -11.47 10.35 21.32
N TYR A 105 -12.29 11.04 22.12
CA TYR A 105 -13.75 10.86 22.14
C TYR A 105 -14.40 11.20 20.81
N TYR A 106 -14.22 12.42 20.28
CA TYR A 106 -14.88 12.86 19.05
C TYR A 106 -14.30 12.20 17.79
N GLY A 107 -12.98 11.96 17.76
CA GLY A 107 -12.30 11.17 16.74
C GLY A 107 -12.91 9.77 16.64
N SER A 108 -13.09 9.12 17.80
CA SER A 108 -13.70 7.79 17.84
C SER A 108 -15.17 7.79 17.49
N LYS A 109 -15.93 8.76 18.00
CA LYS A 109 -17.37 8.86 17.73
C LYS A 109 -17.65 9.08 16.24
N LEU A 110 -16.86 9.91 15.54
CA LEU A 110 -16.97 10.06 14.09
C LEU A 110 -16.64 8.76 13.35
N SER A 111 -15.52 8.10 13.70
CA SER A 111 -15.12 6.83 13.07
C SER A 111 -16.20 5.75 13.23
N MET A 112 -16.81 5.66 14.41
CA MET A 112 -17.95 4.77 14.66
C MET A 112 -19.20 5.16 13.86
N ALA A 113 -19.47 6.45 13.67
CA ALA A 113 -20.61 6.91 12.86
C ALA A 113 -20.46 6.45 11.41
N GLU A 114 -19.26 6.61 10.83
CA GLU A 114 -18.95 6.17 9.48
C GLU A 114 -19.06 4.64 9.32
N LEU A 115 -18.53 3.90 10.30
CA LEU A 115 -18.68 2.45 10.38
C LEU A 115 -20.16 2.04 10.39
N ILE A 116 -20.98 2.64 11.26
CA ILE A 116 -22.42 2.32 11.36
C ILE A 116 -23.15 2.61 10.05
N LEU A 117 -22.88 3.76 9.43
CA LEU A 117 -23.50 4.17 8.17
C LEU A 117 -23.08 3.28 6.99
N SER A 118 -21.89 2.66 7.05
CA SER A 118 -21.44 1.66 6.07
C SER A 118 -21.91 0.23 6.38
N GLY A 119 -22.62 0.02 7.50
CA GLY A 119 -23.22 -1.26 7.88
C GLY A 119 -22.46 -2.08 8.92
N CYS A 120 -21.47 -1.48 9.59
CA CYS A 120 -20.81 -2.11 10.72
C CYS A 120 -21.66 -2.03 11.99
N THR A 121 -21.85 -3.15 12.68
CA THR A 121 -22.58 -3.22 13.96
C THR A 121 -21.65 -3.52 15.14
N THR A 122 -20.48 -4.08 14.86
CA THR A 122 -19.45 -4.40 15.86
C THR A 122 -18.07 -3.95 15.37
N SER A 123 -17.29 -3.27 16.21
CA SER A 123 -15.90 -2.91 15.86
C SER A 123 -14.94 -3.20 16.99
N SER A 124 -13.68 -3.48 16.67
CA SER A 124 -12.55 -3.26 17.57
C SER A 124 -11.93 -1.88 17.35
N ASP A 125 -11.17 -1.41 18.34
CA ASP A 125 -10.24 -0.28 18.20
C ASP A 125 -8.90 -0.69 18.80
N HIS A 126 -7.83 -0.44 18.06
CA HIS A 126 -6.45 -0.64 18.48
C HIS A 126 -5.85 0.70 18.88
N HIS A 127 -6.16 1.13 20.10
CA HIS A 127 -5.69 2.39 20.65
C HIS A 127 -4.38 2.18 21.41
N TYR A 128 -3.28 2.77 20.93
CA TYR A 128 -1.95 2.55 21.50
C TYR A 128 -1.19 3.84 21.85
N ILE A 129 -1.83 5.01 21.75
CA ILE A 129 -1.23 6.34 22.01
C ILE A 129 -2.08 7.07 23.07
N PHE A 130 -1.49 7.37 24.24
CA PHE A 130 -2.21 7.94 25.40
C PHE A 130 -1.60 9.25 25.96
N PRO A 131 -1.40 10.31 25.14
CA PRO A 131 -0.85 11.58 25.59
C PRO A 131 -1.91 12.41 26.33
N ASN A 132 -1.46 13.41 27.11
CA ASN A 132 -2.32 14.47 27.66
C ASN A 132 -3.63 13.99 28.35
N ASN A 133 -3.56 12.90 29.12
CA ASN A 133 -4.69 12.26 29.82
C ASN A 133 -5.73 11.61 28.90
N VAL A 134 -5.40 11.30 27.64
CA VAL A 134 -6.20 10.38 26.82
C VAL A 134 -6.27 9.03 27.52
N THR A 135 -7.46 8.43 27.53
CA THR A 135 -7.69 7.11 28.11
C THR A 135 -8.55 6.27 27.16
N LEU A 136 -8.51 4.95 27.32
CA LEU A 136 -9.39 4.07 26.54
C LEU A 136 -10.88 4.31 26.91
N ASP A 137 -11.15 4.79 28.12
CA ASP A 137 -12.48 5.20 28.58
C ASP A 137 -13.15 6.22 27.65
N ASP A 138 -12.38 7.11 27.02
CA ASP A 138 -12.88 8.10 26.04
C ASP A 138 -13.53 7.41 24.83
N THR A 139 -12.85 6.38 24.30
CA THR A 139 -13.34 5.58 23.16
C THR A 139 -14.54 4.70 23.55
N ILE A 140 -14.51 4.14 24.77
CA ILE A 140 -15.60 3.32 25.32
C ILE A 140 -16.86 4.17 25.51
N LYS A 141 -16.70 5.41 25.98
CA LYS A 141 -17.79 6.37 26.10
C LYS A 141 -18.38 6.70 24.73
N ALA A 142 -17.55 6.95 23.72
CA ALA A 142 -18.00 7.18 22.35
C ALA A 142 -18.85 6.01 21.81
N ALA A 143 -18.40 4.76 22.02
CA ALA A 143 -19.15 3.56 21.63
C ALA A 143 -20.51 3.44 22.32
N LYS A 144 -20.57 3.70 23.63
CA LYS A 144 -21.82 3.69 24.40
C LYS A 144 -22.80 4.74 23.91
N ASP A 145 -22.31 5.95 23.66
CA ASP A 145 -23.14 7.08 23.24
C ASP A 145 -23.71 6.87 21.84
N ILE A 146 -22.90 6.35 20.91
CA ILE A 146 -23.33 6.12 19.52
C ILE A 146 -24.08 4.80 19.32
N GLY A 147 -23.95 3.85 20.25
CA GLY A 147 -24.67 2.58 20.23
C GLY A 147 -24.00 1.45 19.44
N LEU A 148 -22.66 1.47 19.29
CA LEU A 148 -21.91 0.42 18.61
C LEU A 148 -21.49 -0.70 19.58
N ARG A 149 -21.54 -1.97 19.14
CA ARG A 149 -20.93 -3.07 19.91
C ARG A 149 -19.40 -3.00 19.77
N PHE A 150 -18.66 -3.09 20.87
CA PHE A 150 -17.28 -2.65 20.89
C PHE A 150 -16.30 -3.63 21.54
N HIS A 151 -15.17 -3.85 20.87
CA HIS A 151 -14.00 -4.57 21.36
C HIS A 151 -12.81 -3.61 21.48
N PRO A 152 -12.83 -2.67 22.45
CA PRO A 152 -11.70 -1.78 22.67
C PRO A 152 -10.50 -2.60 23.12
N THR A 153 -9.34 -2.30 22.56
CA THR A 153 -8.09 -2.91 23.01
C THR A 153 -7.18 -1.88 23.64
N ARG A 154 -6.67 -2.18 24.83
CA ARG A 154 -5.64 -1.37 25.48
C ARG A 154 -4.30 -1.72 24.84
N GLY A 155 -3.93 -0.97 23.82
CA GLY A 155 -2.60 -1.06 23.23
C GLY A 155 -1.60 -0.17 23.94
N PHE A 156 -0.32 -0.32 23.63
CA PHE A 156 0.75 0.49 24.19
C PHE A 156 2.03 0.33 23.36
N MET A 157 2.98 1.23 23.54
CA MET A 157 4.33 1.19 22.99
C MET A 157 5.33 1.35 24.14
N THR A 158 6.44 0.62 24.12
CA THR A 158 7.47 0.64 25.18
C THR A 158 8.86 0.97 24.64
N LEU A 159 9.05 0.83 23.32
CA LEU A 159 10.36 1.00 22.68
C LEU A 159 10.44 2.37 22.01
N GLY A 160 10.96 3.37 22.73
CA GLY A 160 11.15 4.73 22.21
C GLY A 160 12.45 4.89 21.40
N LYS A 161 12.61 6.03 20.71
CA LYS A 161 13.80 6.38 19.92
C LYS A 161 15.11 6.24 20.69
N SER A 162 15.16 6.65 21.96
CA SER A 162 16.34 6.50 22.82
C SER A 162 16.79 5.05 23.01
N SER A 163 15.87 4.10 22.83
CA SER A 163 16.08 2.65 23.00
C SER A 163 16.05 1.89 21.66
N GLY A 164 16.14 2.60 20.53
CA GLY A 164 16.21 2.02 19.19
C GLY A 164 14.84 1.66 18.59
N GLY A 165 13.75 2.21 19.11
CA GLY A 165 12.43 2.11 18.50
C GLY A 165 12.09 3.29 17.59
N LEU A 166 10.95 3.17 16.90
CA LEU A 166 10.42 4.22 16.03
C LEU A 166 9.72 5.39 16.76
N PRO A 167 8.85 5.16 17.77
CA PRO A 167 8.07 6.24 18.37
C PRO A 167 8.94 7.21 19.20
N PRO A 168 8.56 8.51 19.28
CA PRO A 168 9.14 9.45 20.23
C PRO A 168 9.08 8.93 21.66
N ASP A 169 10.10 9.24 22.46
CA ASP A 169 10.19 8.76 23.85
C ASP A 169 9.04 9.28 24.73
N GLU A 170 8.45 10.44 24.42
CA GLU A 170 7.27 10.95 25.12
C GLU A 170 5.96 10.19 24.85
N LEU A 171 5.94 9.32 23.84
CA LEU A 171 4.75 8.52 23.46
C LEU A 171 4.82 7.06 23.88
N VAL A 172 5.90 6.66 24.54
CA VAL A 172 6.02 5.31 25.09
C VAL A 172 5.69 5.29 26.58
N GLU A 173 5.18 4.16 27.04
CA GLU A 173 4.80 3.91 28.42
C GLU A 173 5.67 2.80 29.01
N THR A 174 5.67 2.68 30.34
CA THR A 174 6.25 1.48 30.98
C THR A 174 5.31 0.29 30.82
N THR A 175 5.87 -0.90 30.64
CA THR A 175 5.10 -2.16 30.57
C THR A 175 4.17 -2.33 31.78
N ALA A 176 4.69 -2.12 32.99
CA ALA A 176 3.90 -2.23 34.22
C ALA A 176 2.70 -1.27 34.23
N GLY A 177 2.91 0.00 33.91
CA GLY A 177 1.82 0.99 33.87
C GLY A 177 0.75 0.67 32.83
N ALA A 178 1.15 0.21 31.64
CA ALA A 178 0.20 -0.16 30.59
C ALA A 178 -0.63 -1.41 30.96
N LEU A 179 -0.01 -2.41 31.60
CA LEU A 179 -0.69 -3.63 32.03
C LEU A 179 -1.57 -3.40 33.26
N ASP A 180 -1.17 -2.53 34.20
CA ASP A 180 -2.01 -2.12 35.33
C ASP A 180 -3.29 -1.41 34.85
N ASP A 181 -3.17 -0.53 33.85
CA ASP A 181 -4.34 0.12 33.23
C ASP A 181 -5.21 -0.89 32.46
N ALA A 182 -4.60 -1.87 31.77
CA ALA A 182 -5.35 -2.95 31.14
C ALA A 182 -6.16 -3.76 32.16
N VAL A 183 -5.59 -4.08 33.33
CA VAL A 183 -6.32 -4.74 34.43
C VAL A 183 -7.49 -3.89 34.91
N ARG A 184 -7.26 -2.59 35.16
CA ARG A 184 -8.34 -1.65 35.54
C ARG A 184 -9.49 -1.67 34.53
N LEU A 185 -9.18 -1.63 33.24
CA LEU A 185 -10.16 -1.63 32.16
C LEU A 185 -10.92 -2.96 32.09
N ILE A 186 -10.22 -4.09 32.24
CA ILE A 186 -10.85 -5.42 32.28
C ILE A 186 -11.85 -5.49 33.45
N ASP A 187 -11.41 -5.14 34.65
CA ASP A 187 -12.25 -5.19 35.86
C ASP A 187 -13.47 -4.25 35.78
N THR A 188 -13.33 -3.12 35.07
CA THR A 188 -14.39 -2.10 34.97
C THR A 188 -15.40 -2.39 33.84
N TYR A 189 -14.94 -2.90 32.69
CA TYR A 189 -15.74 -2.90 31.46
C TYR A 189 -15.87 -4.24 30.75
N HIS A 190 -14.99 -5.21 30.99
CA HIS A 190 -15.03 -6.47 30.24
C HIS A 190 -16.24 -7.32 30.64
N ASP A 191 -17.09 -7.66 29.68
CA ASP A 191 -18.20 -8.61 29.88
C ASP A 191 -18.08 -9.79 28.90
N SER A 192 -17.68 -10.94 29.43
CA SER A 192 -17.48 -12.17 28.66
C SER A 192 -18.78 -12.88 28.28
N LYS A 193 -19.95 -12.43 28.77
CA LYS A 193 -21.23 -13.07 28.49
C LYS A 193 -21.60 -12.97 27.00
N PRO A 194 -22.41 -13.91 26.48
CA PRO A 194 -23.03 -13.75 25.16
C PRO A 194 -23.81 -12.44 25.07
N LEU A 195 -23.87 -11.87 23.87
CA LEU A 195 -24.56 -10.64 23.52
C LEU A 195 -24.03 -9.38 24.23
N SER A 196 -22.88 -9.47 24.93
CA SER A 196 -22.28 -8.32 25.59
C SER A 196 -21.87 -7.24 24.59
N MET A 197 -22.09 -5.98 25.00
CA MET A 197 -21.78 -4.81 24.19
C MET A 197 -20.30 -4.40 24.25
N ILE A 198 -19.56 -4.82 25.28
CA ILE A 198 -18.17 -4.43 25.49
C ILE A 198 -17.33 -5.64 25.91
N ARG A 199 -16.23 -5.90 25.20
CA ARG A 199 -15.18 -6.86 25.60
C ARG A 199 -13.80 -6.21 25.44
N ILE A 200 -13.06 -6.12 26.54
CA ILE A 200 -11.70 -5.57 26.52
C ILE A 200 -10.70 -6.61 25.97
N GLY A 201 -9.80 -6.16 25.10
CA GLY A 201 -8.59 -6.88 24.69
C GLY A 201 -7.30 -6.16 25.10
N ILE A 202 -6.18 -6.86 25.06
CA ILE A 202 -4.84 -6.30 25.32
C ILE A 202 -4.07 -6.28 24.01
N ALA A 203 -3.46 -5.15 23.65
CA ALA A 203 -2.94 -4.99 22.29
C ALA A 203 -1.63 -4.20 22.15
N PRO A 204 -0.50 -4.65 22.72
CA PRO A 204 0.80 -4.04 22.39
C PRO A 204 0.95 -3.80 20.88
N CYS A 205 1.41 -2.60 20.52
CA CYS A 205 1.23 -2.04 19.18
C CYS A 205 1.81 -2.94 18.08
N SER A 206 3.13 -3.10 18.03
CA SER A 206 3.80 -3.93 17.04
C SER A 206 5.14 -4.45 17.56
N PRO A 207 5.70 -5.54 16.98
CA PRO A 207 7.03 -6.03 17.36
C PRO A 207 8.16 -4.99 17.25
N PHE A 208 8.02 -3.96 16.41
CA PHE A 208 9.05 -2.91 16.26
C PHE A 208 8.83 -1.70 17.19
N SER A 209 7.73 -1.64 17.93
CA SER A 209 7.40 -0.55 18.88
C SER A 209 7.25 -1.03 20.33
N VAL A 210 7.31 -2.35 20.56
CA VAL A 210 7.19 -2.99 21.86
C VAL A 210 8.31 -4.01 22.05
N ASP A 211 8.93 -4.01 23.22
CA ASP A 211 9.93 -4.99 23.61
C ASP A 211 9.34 -6.39 23.79
N LYS A 212 10.19 -7.42 23.63
CA LYS A 212 9.76 -8.82 23.64
C LYS A 212 9.19 -9.22 25.00
N GLU A 213 9.79 -8.71 26.07
CA GLU A 213 9.39 -8.96 27.45
C GLU A 213 7.96 -8.45 27.69
N ALA A 214 7.63 -7.24 27.25
CA ALA A 214 6.26 -6.73 27.34
C ALA A 214 5.24 -7.55 26.53
N MET A 215 5.62 -8.10 25.38
CA MET A 215 4.77 -9.04 24.64
C MET A 215 4.49 -10.30 25.46
N ILE A 216 5.51 -10.87 26.11
CA ILE A 216 5.38 -12.07 26.97
C ILE A 216 4.48 -11.77 28.18
N GLU A 217 4.66 -10.61 28.83
CA GLU A 217 3.86 -10.19 29.97
C GLU A 217 2.38 -9.98 29.58
N ALA A 218 2.11 -9.35 28.43
CA ALA A 218 0.76 -9.20 27.90
C ALA A 218 0.09 -10.56 27.66
N ALA A 219 0.81 -11.53 27.08
CA ALA A 219 0.28 -12.88 26.90
C ALA A 219 0.02 -13.61 28.22
N THR A 220 0.91 -13.42 29.19
CA THR A 220 0.73 -13.95 30.54
C THR A 220 -0.51 -13.37 31.21
N LEU A 221 -0.76 -12.06 31.04
CA LEU A 221 -1.94 -11.39 31.56
C LEU A 221 -3.23 -11.90 30.89
N ALA A 222 -3.28 -11.93 29.56
CA ALA A 222 -4.46 -12.40 28.82
C ALA A 222 -4.84 -13.86 29.15
N LYS A 223 -3.86 -14.72 29.47
CA LYS A 223 -4.11 -16.11 29.90
C LYS A 223 -4.75 -16.21 31.29
N LYS A 224 -4.58 -15.20 32.16
CA LYS A 224 -5.19 -15.17 33.50
C LYS A 224 -6.67 -14.81 33.46
N TYR A 225 -7.11 -14.05 32.46
CA TYR A 225 -8.49 -13.55 32.37
C TYR A 225 -9.31 -14.33 31.34
N PRO A 226 -10.51 -14.84 31.70
CA PRO A 226 -11.39 -15.51 30.74
C PRO A 226 -11.83 -14.58 29.62
N ALA A 227 -11.87 -15.07 28.38
CA ALA A 227 -12.34 -14.36 27.19
C ALA A 227 -11.61 -13.05 26.84
N VAL A 228 -10.56 -12.67 27.56
CA VAL A 228 -9.63 -11.61 27.15
C VAL A 228 -8.74 -12.15 26.04
N MET A 229 -8.61 -11.36 24.99
CA MET A 229 -7.91 -11.70 23.76
C MET A 229 -6.75 -10.74 23.51
N LEU A 230 -5.81 -11.16 22.67
CA LEU A 230 -4.60 -10.45 22.30
C LEU A 230 -4.64 -9.95 20.86
N HIS A 231 -4.16 -8.74 20.64
CA HIS A 231 -4.07 -8.15 19.31
C HIS A 231 -2.76 -7.40 19.06
N THR A 232 -2.22 -7.49 17.85
CA THR A 232 -1.04 -6.71 17.45
C THR A 232 -0.94 -6.61 15.92
N HIS A 233 -0.11 -5.70 15.41
CA HIS A 233 0.27 -5.67 14.00
C HIS A 233 1.33 -6.73 13.73
N LEU A 234 1.24 -7.44 12.59
CA LEU A 234 2.23 -8.46 12.25
C LEU A 234 2.42 -8.61 10.74
N ALA A 235 3.69 -8.70 10.33
CA ALA A 235 4.10 -9.03 8.97
C ALA A 235 3.39 -8.15 7.92
N GLU A 236 3.30 -6.85 8.18
CA GLU A 236 2.59 -5.92 7.32
C GLU A 236 3.37 -5.69 6.02
N ASN A 237 4.69 -5.54 6.08
CA ASN A 237 5.53 -5.28 4.91
C ASN A 237 6.91 -5.95 5.03
N ASP A 238 7.77 -5.75 4.02
CA ASP A 238 9.10 -6.38 4.00
C ASP A 238 10.04 -5.82 5.09
N GLN A 239 9.81 -4.59 5.55
CA GLN A 239 10.57 -3.97 6.63
C GLN A 239 10.27 -4.64 7.97
N ASP A 240 9.02 -5.05 8.22
CA ASP A 240 8.65 -5.84 9.41
C ASP A 240 9.40 -7.19 9.45
N ILE A 241 9.48 -7.87 8.30
CA ILE A 241 10.21 -9.14 8.18
C ILE A 241 11.70 -8.91 8.46
N ALA A 242 12.29 -7.90 7.82
CA ALA A 242 13.70 -7.56 8.00
C ALA A 242 14.01 -7.19 9.45
N PHE A 243 13.15 -6.41 10.10
CA PHE A 243 13.29 -6.06 11.51
C PHE A 243 13.22 -7.30 12.41
N SER A 244 12.23 -8.18 12.20
CA SER A 244 12.05 -9.39 13.01
C SER A 244 13.27 -10.31 12.92
N LEU A 245 13.79 -10.53 11.71
CA LEU A 245 15.00 -11.32 11.49
C LEU A 245 16.23 -10.68 12.14
N ALA A 246 16.43 -9.36 11.97
CA ALA A 246 17.59 -8.66 12.51
C ALA A 246 17.57 -8.57 14.04
N LYS A 247 16.40 -8.33 14.65
CA LYS A 247 16.25 -8.10 16.09
C LYS A 247 16.07 -9.40 16.87
N TYR A 248 15.30 -10.35 16.35
CA TYR A 248 14.89 -11.56 17.06
C TYR A 248 15.45 -12.85 16.45
N GLY A 249 16.15 -12.78 15.31
CA GLY A 249 16.75 -13.94 14.66
C GLY A 249 15.75 -14.91 14.02
N CYS A 250 14.48 -14.54 13.93
CA CYS A 250 13.40 -15.39 13.44
C CYS A 250 12.34 -14.58 12.68
N ARG A 251 11.40 -15.27 12.01
CA ARG A 251 10.26 -14.64 11.33
C ARG A 251 9.14 -14.29 12.31
N PRO A 252 8.19 -13.40 11.95
CA PRO A 252 7.13 -12.97 12.85
C PRO A 252 6.26 -14.10 13.43
N GLY A 253 5.97 -15.17 12.68
CA GLY A 253 5.21 -16.31 13.21
C GLY A 253 5.95 -17.05 14.33
N GLU A 254 7.25 -17.31 14.15
CA GLU A 254 8.08 -17.94 15.20
C GLU A 254 8.27 -17.00 16.40
N TYR A 255 8.42 -15.70 16.15
CA TYR A 255 8.47 -14.68 17.21
C TYR A 255 7.22 -14.73 18.11
N LEU A 256 6.02 -14.86 17.53
CA LEU A 256 4.78 -15.00 18.31
C LEU A 256 4.78 -16.26 19.19
N THR A 257 5.27 -17.39 18.68
CA THR A 257 5.42 -18.62 19.49
C THR A 257 6.34 -18.38 20.67
N GLN A 258 7.49 -17.73 20.44
CA GLN A 258 8.44 -17.40 21.51
C GLN A 258 7.85 -16.45 22.56
N CYS A 259 6.93 -15.56 22.16
CA CYS A 259 6.21 -14.66 23.07
C CYS A 259 5.01 -15.33 23.76
N GLY A 260 4.63 -16.55 23.38
CA GLY A 260 3.46 -17.25 23.90
C GLY A 260 2.11 -16.74 23.38
N TRP A 261 2.10 -16.11 22.21
CA TRP A 261 0.94 -15.54 21.53
C TRP A 261 0.22 -16.52 20.59
N ASP A 262 0.78 -17.70 20.39
CA ASP A 262 0.33 -18.67 19.40
C ASP A 262 -0.83 -19.54 19.93
N PHE A 263 -2.01 -18.95 20.09
CA PHE A 263 -3.21 -19.60 20.60
C PHE A 263 -4.51 -18.93 20.12
N ASP A 264 -5.63 -19.60 20.39
CA ASP A 264 -6.95 -19.33 19.80
C ASP A 264 -7.60 -17.99 20.17
N ARG A 265 -7.02 -17.26 21.12
CA ARG A 265 -7.44 -15.91 21.56
C ARG A 265 -6.47 -14.81 21.12
N THR A 266 -5.73 -15.04 20.05
CA THR A 266 -4.89 -14.03 19.40
C THR A 266 -5.44 -13.69 18.03
N TRP A 267 -5.50 -12.41 17.69
CA TRP A 267 -5.74 -11.97 16.32
C TRP A 267 -4.76 -10.89 15.85
N LEU A 268 -4.43 -10.89 14.56
CA LEU A 268 -3.27 -10.17 14.03
C LEU A 268 -3.69 -9.30 12.86
N ALA A 269 -3.29 -8.04 12.85
CA ALA A 269 -3.58 -7.13 11.75
C ALA A 269 -2.61 -7.34 10.57
N HIS A 270 -3.11 -7.08 9.36
CA HIS A 270 -2.40 -7.08 8.08
C HIS A 270 -1.99 -8.45 7.54
N CYS A 271 -0.95 -9.07 8.12
CA CYS A 271 -0.45 -10.39 7.73
C CYS A 271 -0.16 -10.52 6.23
N VAL A 272 0.39 -9.47 5.61
CA VAL A 272 0.63 -9.42 4.15
C VAL A 272 1.76 -10.35 3.73
N LYS A 273 2.79 -10.47 4.58
CA LYS A 273 4.04 -11.16 4.28
C LYS A 273 4.17 -12.53 4.96
N LEU A 274 3.04 -13.15 5.33
CA LEU A 274 3.05 -14.51 5.85
C LEU A 274 3.48 -15.52 4.78
N ASP A 275 4.35 -16.45 5.15
CA ASP A 275 4.67 -17.62 4.34
C ASP A 275 3.72 -18.80 4.62
N ALA A 276 3.87 -19.88 3.85
CA ALA A 276 3.02 -21.07 3.98
C ALA A 276 3.16 -21.76 5.36
N LYS A 277 4.32 -21.68 6.02
CA LYS A 277 4.52 -22.27 7.34
C LYS A 277 3.80 -21.45 8.41
N GLU A 278 3.89 -20.13 8.33
CA GLU A 278 3.19 -19.20 9.23
C GLU A 278 1.66 -19.31 9.07
N ILE A 279 1.16 -19.46 7.84
CA ILE A 279 -0.26 -19.73 7.58
C ILE A 279 -0.70 -21.05 8.23
N ALA A 280 0.06 -22.13 8.04
CA ALA A 280 -0.25 -23.43 8.64
C ALA A 280 -0.21 -23.39 10.17
N GLN A 281 0.75 -22.67 10.74
CA GLN A 281 0.85 -22.42 12.17
C GLN A 281 -0.40 -21.69 12.70
N PHE A 282 -0.83 -20.60 12.05
CA PHE A 282 -1.99 -19.83 12.50
C PHE A 282 -3.28 -20.64 12.44
N ALA A 283 -3.43 -21.47 11.40
CA ALA A 283 -4.54 -22.41 11.30
C ALA A 283 -4.53 -23.44 12.44
N ALA A 284 -3.37 -24.05 12.71
CA ALA A 284 -3.23 -25.07 13.75
C ALA A 284 -3.52 -24.54 15.16
N ASN A 285 -3.10 -23.31 15.44
CA ASN A 285 -3.22 -22.71 16.78
C ASN A 285 -4.47 -21.84 16.94
N GLY A 286 -5.27 -21.69 15.88
CA GLY A 286 -6.54 -20.97 15.92
C GLY A 286 -6.41 -19.44 15.97
N CYS A 287 -5.26 -18.90 15.55
CA CYS A 287 -5.01 -17.47 15.45
C CYS A 287 -5.92 -16.82 14.39
N GLY A 288 -6.38 -15.60 14.68
CA GLY A 288 -7.18 -14.80 13.75
C GLY A 288 -6.34 -13.81 12.94
N VAL A 289 -6.82 -13.45 11.76
CA VAL A 289 -6.25 -12.42 10.90
C VAL A 289 -7.31 -11.36 10.60
N SER A 290 -6.96 -10.10 10.87
CA SER A 290 -7.70 -8.94 10.39
C SER A 290 -7.04 -8.44 9.10
N HIS A 291 -7.70 -8.70 7.97
CA HIS A 291 -7.23 -8.26 6.66
C HIS A 291 -7.66 -6.81 6.39
N CYS A 292 -6.68 -5.94 6.15
CA CYS A 292 -6.85 -4.50 5.92
C CYS A 292 -6.49 -4.10 4.47
N PRO A 293 -7.26 -4.54 3.44
CA PRO A 293 -6.85 -4.44 2.04
C PRO A 293 -6.61 -3.02 1.55
N ALA A 294 -7.48 -2.07 1.91
CA ALA A 294 -7.37 -0.68 1.46
C ALA A 294 -6.12 -0.01 2.03
N SER A 295 -5.85 -0.23 3.33
CA SER A 295 -4.63 0.29 3.96
C SER A 295 -3.37 -0.33 3.41
N ASN A 296 -3.34 -1.65 3.27
CA ASN A 296 -2.20 -2.36 2.68
C ASN A 296 -1.89 -1.87 1.26
N ALA A 297 -2.93 -1.50 0.48
CA ALA A 297 -2.77 -0.92 -0.84
C ALA A 297 -2.26 0.53 -0.77
N ARG A 298 -2.84 1.38 0.09
CA ARG A 298 -2.44 2.79 0.24
C ARG A 298 -0.99 2.93 0.68
N LEU A 299 -0.54 2.11 1.63
CA LEU A 299 0.83 2.15 2.16
C LEU A 299 1.84 1.34 1.33
N ALA A 300 1.40 0.76 0.20
CA ALA A 300 2.19 -0.11 -0.66
C ALA A 300 2.79 -1.33 0.06
N SER A 301 2.14 -1.82 1.11
CA SER A 301 2.53 -3.00 1.89
C SER A 301 2.37 -4.30 1.07
N GLY A 302 1.35 -4.35 0.20
CA GLY A 302 1.11 -5.44 -0.75
C GLY A 302 -0.30 -6.06 -0.65
N ILE A 303 -0.49 -7.23 -1.27
CA ILE A 303 -1.77 -7.98 -1.22
C ILE A 303 -1.56 -9.23 -0.38
N ALA A 304 -2.23 -9.30 0.78
CA ALA A 304 -2.14 -10.45 1.69
C ALA A 304 -2.66 -11.75 1.04
N PRO A 305 -2.08 -12.93 1.37
CA PRO A 305 -2.49 -14.23 0.84
C PRO A 305 -3.77 -14.77 1.50
N VAL A 306 -4.87 -14.01 1.43
CA VAL A 306 -6.11 -14.34 2.15
C VAL A 306 -6.76 -15.62 1.64
N ARG A 307 -6.72 -15.88 0.32
CA ARG A 307 -7.27 -17.13 -0.23
C ARG A 307 -6.59 -18.34 0.43
N GLU A 308 -5.27 -18.33 0.49
CA GLU A 308 -4.46 -19.38 1.12
C GLU A 308 -4.76 -19.51 2.62
N MET A 309 -4.92 -18.39 3.33
CA MET A 309 -5.32 -18.39 4.74
C MET A 309 -6.68 -19.06 4.97
N VAL A 310 -7.69 -18.67 4.19
CA VAL A 310 -9.04 -19.22 4.32
C VAL A 310 -9.05 -20.71 3.97
N ASP A 311 -8.34 -21.12 2.93
CA ASP A 311 -8.26 -22.54 2.52
C ASP A 311 -7.53 -23.40 3.55
N ALA A 312 -6.55 -22.83 4.26
CA ALA A 312 -5.86 -23.49 5.38
C ALA A 312 -6.70 -23.55 6.67
N GLY A 313 -7.82 -22.82 6.75
CA GLY A 313 -8.68 -22.77 7.94
C GLY A 313 -8.33 -21.68 8.94
N VAL A 314 -7.49 -20.70 8.58
CA VAL A 314 -7.23 -19.51 9.41
C VAL A 314 -8.53 -18.71 9.58
N LYS A 315 -8.80 -18.21 10.79
CA LYS A 315 -9.95 -17.32 11.03
C LYS A 315 -9.63 -15.97 10.39
N VAL A 316 -10.37 -15.57 9.35
CA VAL A 316 -10.16 -14.29 8.67
C VAL A 316 -11.38 -13.38 8.84
N GLY A 317 -11.13 -12.12 9.18
CA GLY A 317 -12.08 -11.02 9.21
C GLY A 317 -11.49 -9.78 8.53
N PHE A 318 -12.25 -8.70 8.46
CA PHE A 318 -11.81 -7.47 7.82
C PHE A 318 -11.60 -6.33 8.82
N GLY A 319 -10.60 -5.51 8.53
CA GLY A 319 -10.25 -4.31 9.27
C GLY A 319 -10.22 -3.12 8.34
N VAL A 320 -10.81 -1.99 8.73
CA VAL A 320 -10.66 -0.72 7.99
C VAL A 320 -9.33 -0.03 8.30
N ASP A 321 -8.63 -0.45 9.36
CA ASP A 321 -7.42 0.20 9.88
C ASP A 321 -7.71 1.67 10.28
N GLY A 322 -6.71 2.53 10.42
CA GLY A 322 -6.89 3.94 10.69
C GLY A 322 -7.33 4.73 9.46
N SER A 323 -8.19 5.74 9.65
CA SER A 323 -8.54 6.65 8.55
C SER A 323 -7.38 7.51 8.06
N ALA A 324 -6.21 7.49 8.70
CA ALA A 324 -5.02 8.15 8.17
C ALA A 324 -4.20 7.25 7.23
N SER A 325 -4.58 5.97 7.11
CA SER A 325 -3.97 4.96 6.24
C SER A 325 -4.99 4.24 5.36
N ASN A 326 -6.22 4.75 5.17
CA ASN A 326 -7.24 4.10 4.33
C ASN A 326 -7.70 4.96 3.13
N ASP A 327 -8.41 6.09 3.25
CA ASP A 327 -8.73 6.91 4.43
C ASP A 327 -10.24 6.85 4.83
N SER A 328 -11.03 5.93 4.24
CA SER A 328 -12.45 5.75 4.58
C SER A 328 -12.66 4.78 5.75
N GLY A 329 -13.67 5.02 6.57
CA GLY A 329 -14.12 4.15 7.67
C GLY A 329 -15.20 3.16 7.22
N SER A 330 -15.14 2.66 5.97
CA SER A 330 -16.19 1.86 5.36
C SER A 330 -15.83 0.38 5.30
N LEU A 331 -16.54 -0.44 6.11
CA LEU A 331 -16.31 -1.88 6.11
C LEU A 331 -16.91 -2.56 4.86
N LEU A 332 -17.97 -1.98 4.29
CA LEU A 332 -18.53 -2.42 3.00
C LEU A 332 -17.50 -2.26 1.87
N GLU A 333 -16.82 -1.11 1.80
CA GLU A 333 -15.78 -0.87 0.81
C GLU A 333 -14.58 -1.81 1.05
N THR A 334 -14.20 -2.00 2.30
CA THR A 334 -13.11 -2.92 2.68
C THR A 334 -13.40 -4.36 2.22
N ALA A 335 -14.62 -4.86 2.44
CA ALA A 335 -15.03 -6.18 1.96
C ALA A 335 -15.01 -6.29 0.43
N ARG A 336 -15.40 -5.21 -0.27
CA ARG A 336 -15.31 -5.14 -1.74
C ARG A 336 -13.86 -5.14 -2.22
N TRP A 337 -12.95 -4.41 -1.55
CA TRP A 337 -11.53 -4.44 -1.85
C TRP A 337 -10.93 -5.84 -1.66
N ALA A 338 -11.26 -6.52 -0.57
CA ALA A 338 -10.85 -7.91 -0.34
C ALA A 338 -11.28 -8.83 -1.51
N LEU A 339 -12.56 -8.74 -1.90
CA LEU A 339 -13.10 -9.50 -3.03
C LEU A 339 -12.33 -9.26 -4.34
N LEU A 340 -12.11 -8.00 -4.69
CA LEU A 340 -11.48 -7.64 -5.96
C LEU A 340 -9.98 -7.95 -5.97
N LEU A 341 -9.26 -7.64 -4.88
CA LEU A 341 -7.82 -7.88 -4.80
C LEU A 341 -7.47 -9.37 -4.78
N GLN A 342 -8.25 -10.20 -4.09
CA GLN A 342 -7.98 -11.65 -4.11
C GLN A 342 -8.23 -12.26 -5.48
N ARG A 343 -9.25 -11.81 -6.21
CA ARG A 343 -9.45 -12.23 -7.61
C ARG A 343 -8.33 -11.78 -8.53
N ALA A 344 -7.86 -10.54 -8.37
CA ALA A 344 -6.76 -10.00 -9.15
C ALA A 344 -5.44 -10.74 -8.85
N ARG A 345 -5.13 -10.97 -7.58
CA ARG A 345 -3.91 -11.67 -7.13
C ARG A 345 -3.87 -13.12 -7.64
N ILE A 346 -4.99 -13.84 -7.55
CA ILE A 346 -5.07 -15.25 -7.99
C ILE A 346 -5.26 -15.36 -9.52
N CYS A 347 -5.72 -14.28 -10.18
CA CYS A 347 -6.16 -14.30 -11.58
C CYS A 347 -7.31 -15.30 -11.83
N ASP A 348 -8.16 -15.53 -10.84
CA ASP A 348 -9.34 -16.41 -10.90
C ASP A 348 -10.47 -15.82 -10.05
N VAL A 349 -11.72 -15.94 -10.52
CA VAL A 349 -12.92 -15.61 -9.74
C VAL A 349 -13.02 -16.41 -8.43
N LYS A 350 -12.37 -17.58 -8.37
CA LYS A 350 -12.21 -18.41 -7.17
C LYS A 350 -11.30 -17.81 -6.10
N GLY A 351 -10.58 -16.72 -6.40
CA GLY A 351 -9.84 -15.99 -5.38
C GLY A 351 -10.73 -15.54 -4.22
N MET A 352 -11.96 -15.09 -4.51
CA MET A 352 -12.98 -14.86 -3.49
C MET A 352 -14.40 -14.82 -4.09
N GLY A 353 -15.32 -15.51 -3.44
CA GLY A 353 -16.75 -15.47 -3.75
C GLY A 353 -17.46 -14.23 -3.18
N VAL A 354 -18.57 -13.81 -3.77
CA VAL A 354 -19.34 -12.64 -3.27
C VAL A 354 -19.95 -12.91 -1.89
N ARG A 355 -20.65 -14.04 -1.72
CA ARG A 355 -21.23 -14.44 -0.42
C ARG A 355 -20.15 -14.81 0.59
N GLU A 356 -19.00 -15.30 0.13
CA GLU A 356 -17.82 -15.54 0.96
C GLU A 356 -17.26 -14.23 1.53
N ALA A 357 -17.11 -13.18 0.70
CA ALA A 357 -16.70 -11.86 1.19
C ALA A 357 -17.68 -11.31 2.23
N LEU A 358 -19.00 -11.44 2.01
CA LEU A 358 -20.02 -11.07 3.00
C LEU A 358 -19.92 -11.90 4.29
N GLN A 359 -19.64 -13.20 4.17
CA GLN A 359 -19.40 -14.08 5.32
C GLN A 359 -18.17 -13.64 6.11
N LEU A 360 -17.05 -13.35 5.45
CA LEU A 360 -15.83 -12.89 6.11
C LEU A 360 -16.04 -11.52 6.80
N ALA A 361 -16.79 -10.61 6.16
CA ALA A 361 -17.15 -9.30 6.71
C ALA A 361 -18.10 -9.38 7.93
N SER A 362 -18.79 -10.50 8.13
CA SER A 362 -19.72 -10.71 9.24
C SER A 362 -19.24 -11.86 10.15
N PHE A 363 -19.60 -13.11 9.83
CA PHE A 363 -19.22 -14.28 10.61
C PHE A 363 -17.71 -14.54 10.71
N GLY A 364 -16.92 -14.18 9.69
CA GLY A 364 -15.45 -14.24 9.77
C GLY A 364 -14.90 -13.29 10.83
N GLY A 365 -15.40 -12.06 10.87
CA GLY A 365 -15.12 -11.11 11.96
C GLY A 365 -15.57 -11.62 13.33
N ALA A 366 -16.72 -12.30 13.41
CA ALA A 366 -17.17 -12.93 14.65
C ALA A 366 -16.18 -14.01 15.13
N LYS A 367 -15.70 -14.89 14.22
CA LYS A 367 -14.67 -15.90 14.55
C LYS A 367 -13.37 -15.27 15.03
N VAL A 368 -12.92 -14.20 14.37
CA VAL A 368 -11.69 -13.49 14.72
C VAL A 368 -11.77 -12.89 16.13
N LEU A 369 -12.95 -12.41 16.55
CA LEU A 369 -13.17 -11.81 17.87
C LEU A 369 -13.70 -12.79 18.94
N GLY A 370 -13.73 -14.10 18.67
CA GLY A 370 -14.25 -15.11 19.61
C GLY A 370 -15.75 -14.94 19.93
N ARG A 371 -16.54 -14.57 18.90
CA ARG A 371 -17.97 -14.27 18.94
C ARG A 371 -18.79 -15.14 17.98
N GLU A 372 -18.25 -16.27 17.53
CA GLU A 372 -18.91 -17.18 16.60
C GLU A 372 -20.17 -17.83 17.16
N THR A 373 -20.39 -17.76 18.47
CA THR A 373 -21.57 -18.31 19.14
C THR A 373 -22.75 -17.34 19.21
N ASP A 374 -22.54 -16.05 18.93
CA ASP A 374 -23.55 -15.03 19.20
C ASP A 374 -23.60 -13.85 18.21
N LEU A 375 -22.61 -13.68 17.32
CA LEU A 375 -22.57 -12.61 16.31
C LEU A 375 -22.35 -13.12 14.87
N GLY A 376 -22.58 -12.26 13.89
CA GLY A 376 -22.20 -12.47 12.48
C GLY A 376 -23.16 -13.35 11.67
N LYS A 377 -24.27 -13.79 12.26
CA LYS A 377 -25.36 -14.52 11.58
C LYS A 377 -26.71 -14.02 12.06
N ILE A 378 -27.72 -14.16 11.21
CA ILE A 378 -29.13 -13.94 11.57
C ILE A 378 -29.76 -15.31 11.84
N GLN A 379 -29.73 -15.75 13.11
CA GLN A 379 -30.32 -17.02 13.54
C GLN A 379 -30.76 -16.97 15.01
N PRO A 380 -31.64 -17.88 15.47
CA PRO A 380 -32.11 -17.87 16.86
C PRO A 380 -30.96 -17.93 17.88
N GLY A 381 -31.05 -17.11 18.93
CA GLY A 381 -30.05 -17.00 19.99
C GLY A 381 -28.90 -16.02 19.70
N PHE A 382 -28.73 -15.57 18.45
CA PHE A 382 -27.71 -14.59 18.09
C PHE A 382 -28.20 -13.17 18.38
N ALA A 383 -27.28 -12.23 18.48
CA ALA A 383 -27.60 -10.81 18.64
C ALA A 383 -28.45 -10.33 17.47
N ALA A 384 -29.43 -9.48 17.76
CA ALA A 384 -30.17 -8.73 16.75
C ALA A 384 -29.30 -7.60 16.19
N ASP A 385 -28.28 -8.00 15.42
CA ASP A 385 -27.29 -7.16 14.74
C ASP A 385 -27.41 -7.40 13.23
N PHE A 386 -28.20 -6.57 12.53
CA PHE A 386 -28.44 -6.70 11.10
C PHE A 386 -28.64 -5.34 10.42
N ILE A 387 -28.38 -5.33 9.11
CA ILE A 387 -28.33 -4.11 8.31
C ILE A 387 -29.10 -4.32 7.01
N GLY A 388 -29.57 -3.24 6.39
CA GLY A 388 -30.25 -3.36 5.11
C GLY A 388 -30.22 -2.12 4.23
N TRP A 389 -30.38 -2.36 2.94
CA TRP A 389 -30.44 -1.33 1.89
C TRP A 389 -31.76 -1.44 1.14
N LYS A 390 -32.32 -0.29 0.78
CA LYS A 390 -33.46 -0.23 -0.13
C LYS A 390 -33.01 -0.56 -1.54
N ILE A 391 -33.62 -1.57 -2.14
CA ILE A 391 -33.36 -1.97 -3.54
C ILE A 391 -34.07 -0.99 -4.48
N THR A 392 -35.34 -0.67 -4.18
CA THR A 392 -36.17 0.19 -5.02
C THR A 392 -35.72 1.64 -4.95
N GLY A 393 -35.39 2.23 -6.09
CA GLY A 393 -34.93 3.61 -6.20
C GLY A 393 -33.44 3.80 -5.91
N ASN A 394 -32.69 2.72 -5.67
CA ASN A 394 -31.24 2.77 -5.56
C ASN A 394 -30.62 2.66 -6.96
N VAL A 395 -29.97 3.75 -7.40
CA VAL A 395 -29.35 3.84 -8.73
C VAL A 395 -28.28 2.77 -8.92
N SER A 396 -27.42 2.56 -7.91
CA SER A 396 -26.30 1.62 -7.97
C SER A 396 -26.76 0.16 -8.08
N MET A 397 -27.91 -0.18 -7.51
CA MET A 397 -28.45 -1.54 -7.49
C MET A 397 -29.47 -1.82 -8.60
N SER A 398 -29.78 -0.83 -9.43
CA SER A 398 -30.77 -0.97 -10.50
C SER A 398 -30.34 -2.05 -11.51
N GLY A 399 -31.26 -2.96 -11.85
CA GLY A 399 -31.00 -4.08 -12.77
C GLY A 399 -30.36 -5.31 -12.12
N ALA A 400 -30.04 -5.28 -10.82
CA ALA A 400 -29.52 -6.46 -10.14
C ALA A 400 -30.64 -7.47 -9.81
N LEU A 401 -30.56 -8.66 -10.41
CA LEU A 401 -31.48 -9.77 -10.12
C LEU A 401 -31.18 -10.46 -8.78
N ASP A 402 -29.91 -10.47 -8.36
CA ASP A 402 -29.47 -10.93 -7.05
C ASP A 402 -29.16 -9.70 -6.17
N PRO A 403 -30.10 -9.27 -5.31
CA PRO A 403 -29.92 -8.08 -4.49
C PRO A 403 -28.85 -8.26 -3.39
N VAL A 404 -28.58 -9.49 -2.95
CA VAL A 404 -27.52 -9.77 -1.96
C VAL A 404 -26.15 -9.61 -2.63
N ALA A 405 -25.98 -10.17 -3.83
CA ALA A 405 -24.74 -9.99 -4.58
C ALA A 405 -24.52 -8.53 -4.99
N ALA A 406 -25.59 -7.78 -5.27
CA ALA A 406 -25.53 -6.37 -5.60
C ALA A 406 -24.89 -5.52 -4.50
N ILE A 407 -25.08 -5.85 -3.22
CA ILE A 407 -24.46 -5.11 -2.10
C ILE A 407 -22.94 -5.04 -2.28
N MET A 408 -22.31 -6.14 -2.69
CA MET A 408 -20.85 -6.19 -2.88
C MET A 408 -20.38 -5.78 -4.27
N LEU A 409 -21.16 -6.10 -5.30
CA LEU A 409 -20.78 -5.84 -6.68
C LEU A 409 -21.09 -4.40 -7.11
N THR A 410 -21.87 -3.67 -6.33
CA THR A 410 -22.20 -2.26 -6.55
C THR A 410 -21.64 -1.39 -5.42
N THR A 411 -21.87 -0.08 -5.48
CA THR A 411 -21.60 0.87 -4.41
C THR A 411 -22.95 1.44 -3.92
N PRO A 412 -23.71 0.71 -3.09
CA PRO A 412 -25.09 1.04 -2.76
C PRO A 412 -25.24 2.27 -1.85
N GLY A 413 -24.12 2.80 -1.33
CA GLY A 413 -24.09 3.91 -0.38
C GLY A 413 -24.39 3.47 1.06
N ASN A 414 -24.80 4.41 1.89
CA ASN A 414 -25.11 4.15 3.30
C ASN A 414 -26.26 3.16 3.47
N VAL A 415 -26.24 2.41 4.57
CA VAL A 415 -27.35 1.53 4.95
C VAL A 415 -28.63 2.32 5.13
N THR A 416 -29.75 1.78 4.66
CA THR A 416 -31.08 2.34 4.93
C THR A 416 -31.52 2.04 6.35
N MET A 417 -31.15 0.88 6.88
CA MET A 417 -31.48 0.44 8.24
C MET A 417 -30.27 -0.24 8.88
N SER A 418 -30.03 0.05 10.15
CA SER A 418 -29.07 -0.68 11.00
C SER A 418 -29.69 -0.94 12.36
N VAL A 419 -29.72 -2.21 12.75
CA VAL A 419 -30.18 -2.67 14.06
C VAL A 419 -28.97 -3.24 14.79
N ILE A 420 -28.69 -2.73 15.99
CA ILE A 420 -27.58 -3.16 16.84
C ILE A 420 -28.16 -3.53 18.21
N ASN A 421 -27.93 -4.76 18.64
CA ASN A 421 -28.40 -5.30 19.90
C ASN A 421 -29.92 -5.12 20.10
N GLY A 422 -30.68 -5.28 19.01
CA GLY A 422 -32.13 -5.12 18.97
C GLY A 422 -32.64 -3.68 18.93
N ARG A 423 -31.75 -2.68 18.94
CA ARG A 423 -32.09 -1.27 18.81
C ARG A 423 -31.87 -0.79 17.38
N VAL A 424 -32.86 -0.09 16.80
CA VAL A 424 -32.68 0.62 15.53
C VAL A 424 -31.74 1.81 15.77
N VAL A 425 -30.59 1.81 15.10
CA VAL A 425 -29.54 2.84 15.20
C VAL A 425 -29.51 3.71 13.94
N VAL A 426 -29.84 3.13 12.77
CA VAL A 426 -30.04 3.88 11.52
C VAL A 426 -31.44 3.58 10.99
N GLU A 427 -32.15 4.63 10.57
CA GLU A 427 -33.46 4.55 9.92
C GLU A 427 -33.50 5.54 8.75
N GLU A 428 -33.95 5.07 7.59
CA GLU A 428 -33.96 5.83 6.33
C GLU A 428 -32.61 6.48 5.98
N GLY A 429 -31.50 5.81 6.32
CA GLY A 429 -30.15 6.32 6.08
C GLY A 429 -29.66 7.39 7.06
N LYS A 430 -30.44 7.70 8.11
CA LYS A 430 -30.10 8.68 9.14
C LYS A 430 -29.70 7.98 10.43
N LEU A 431 -28.57 8.39 10.99
CA LEU A 431 -28.13 7.97 12.31
C LEU A 431 -29.04 8.57 13.40
N LEU A 432 -29.57 7.75 14.29
CA LEU A 432 -30.54 8.16 15.30
C LEU A 432 -29.93 8.49 16.67
N THR A 433 -28.65 8.21 16.87
CA THR A 433 -27.98 8.27 18.17
C THR A 433 -27.25 9.57 18.45
N CYS A 434 -27.03 10.40 17.43
CA CYS A 434 -26.54 11.77 17.59
C CYS A 434 -26.91 12.64 16.38
N ASP A 435 -26.81 13.96 16.55
CA ASP A 435 -26.80 14.89 15.43
C ASP A 435 -25.48 14.76 14.66
N LEU A 436 -25.57 14.43 13.37
CA LEU A 436 -24.40 14.17 12.54
C LEU A 436 -23.68 15.47 12.15
N ASP A 437 -24.41 16.55 11.93
CA ASP A 437 -23.84 17.83 11.52
C ASP A 437 -23.02 18.43 12.68
N ASP A 438 -23.56 18.37 13.90
CA ASP A 438 -22.84 18.78 15.12
C ASP A 438 -21.58 17.93 15.36
N LEU A 439 -21.69 16.61 15.20
CA LEU A 439 -20.56 15.70 15.35
C LEU A 439 -19.45 15.99 14.33
N VAL A 440 -19.81 16.19 13.06
CA VAL A 440 -18.86 16.53 12.00
C VAL A 440 -18.22 17.90 12.24
N ALA A 441 -18.99 18.89 12.68
CA ALA A 441 -18.48 20.22 12.97
C ALA A 441 -17.45 20.20 14.12
N GLU A 442 -17.76 19.51 15.21
CA GLU A 442 -16.86 19.41 16.37
C GLU A 442 -15.62 18.55 16.06
N HIS A 443 -15.78 17.44 15.35
CA HIS A 443 -14.64 16.66 14.85
C HIS A 443 -13.74 17.49 13.94
N SER A 444 -14.31 18.21 12.97
CA SER A 444 -13.54 19.02 12.01
C SER A 444 -12.74 20.12 12.72
N LYS A 445 -13.34 20.76 13.73
CA LYS A 445 -12.65 21.74 14.57
C LYS A 445 -11.45 21.11 15.28
N ARG A 446 -11.62 19.95 15.91
CA ARG A 446 -10.54 19.24 16.61
C ARG A 446 -9.46 18.75 15.67
N SER A 447 -9.84 18.23 14.51
CA SER A 447 -8.90 17.83 13.45
C SER A 447 -8.02 19.01 13.05
N ARG A 448 -8.61 20.20 12.82
CA ARG A 448 -7.82 21.41 12.55
C ARG A 448 -6.93 21.79 13.71
N ASP A 449 -7.47 21.91 14.92
CA ASP A 449 -6.69 22.32 16.10
C ASP A 449 -5.50 21.37 16.36
N LEU A 450 -5.72 20.06 16.21
CA LEU A 450 -4.70 19.03 16.37
C LEU A 450 -3.62 19.14 15.30
N GLN A 451 -3.99 19.30 14.03
CA GLN A 451 -3.04 19.38 12.92
C GLN A 451 -2.30 20.73 12.91
N GLU A 452 -3.02 21.83 13.06
CA GLU A 452 -2.55 23.22 12.92
C GLU A 452 -1.82 23.76 14.15
N GLY A 453 -1.77 23.03 15.28
CA GLY A 453 -1.30 23.46 16.61
C GLY A 453 0.13 24.03 16.74
N ASN A 454 0.49 24.98 15.88
CA ASN A 454 1.71 25.77 15.75
C ASN A 454 1.53 27.10 14.96
N LEU A 455 0.32 27.53 14.56
CA LEU A 455 0.14 28.86 13.92
C LEU A 455 -0.08 30.02 14.90
N SER A 456 -0.42 29.78 16.17
CA SER A 456 -0.77 30.85 17.14
C SER A 456 0.21 31.04 18.30
N THR A 457 1.24 30.19 18.44
CA THR A 457 2.24 30.25 19.51
C THR A 457 3.57 30.92 19.12
N PHE A 458 3.74 31.35 17.87
CA PHE A 458 4.81 32.30 17.51
C PHE A 458 4.46 33.74 17.95
N LYS A 459 4.38 33.96 19.28
CA LYS A 459 4.80 35.27 19.79
C LYS A 459 6.31 35.32 19.55
N LYS A 460 6.75 36.16 18.60
CA LYS A 460 8.14 36.62 18.57
C LYS A 460 8.58 36.86 20.03
N PRO A 461 9.71 36.31 20.49
CA PRO A 461 10.23 36.70 21.79
C PRO A 461 10.35 38.23 21.77
N LYS A 462 9.71 38.91 22.73
CA LYS A 462 10.08 40.28 23.03
C LYS A 462 11.53 40.19 23.49
N ALA A 463 12.46 40.59 22.64
CA ALA A 463 13.84 40.81 23.04
C ALA A 463 13.81 41.81 24.22
N THR A 464 14.09 41.32 25.42
CA THR A 464 14.52 42.18 26.52
C THR A 464 15.93 42.64 26.19
N ALA A 465 16.13 43.94 26.17
CA ALA A 465 17.34 44.62 25.70
C ALA A 465 18.57 44.44 26.60
N SER A 466 18.82 43.24 27.13
CA SER A 466 19.93 43.00 28.07
C SER A 466 20.71 41.70 27.85
N GLU A 467 20.52 40.97 26.76
CA GLU A 467 21.33 39.77 26.43
C GLU A 467 22.01 39.84 25.06
N GLU A 468 22.16 41.04 24.49
CA GLU A 468 22.89 41.29 23.23
C GLU A 468 24.34 41.77 23.45
N ALA A 469 24.91 41.58 24.64
CA ALA A 469 26.25 42.08 24.95
C ALA A 469 27.10 41.13 25.81
N ALA A 470 27.26 39.86 25.39
CA ALA A 470 28.41 39.04 25.78
C ALA A 470 28.41 37.70 25.02
N LEU A 471 29.01 37.65 23.83
CA LEU A 471 29.65 36.45 23.26
C LEU A 471 30.39 36.85 21.99
N THR A 472 31.57 37.42 22.19
CA THR A 472 32.58 37.59 21.14
C THR A 472 33.19 36.23 20.77
N ALA A 473 33.43 36.05 19.48
CA ALA A 473 33.99 34.86 18.88
C ALA A 473 35.41 34.54 19.40
N SER A 474 35.58 33.51 20.23
CA SER A 474 36.88 32.82 20.34
C SER A 474 36.90 31.38 20.88
N ASP A 475 35.81 30.61 20.93
CA ASP A 475 35.84 29.27 21.56
C ASP A 475 35.20 28.09 20.80
N THR A 476 34.98 28.19 19.49
CA THR A 476 34.44 27.08 18.66
C THR A 476 35.47 26.46 17.72
N ARG A 477 36.72 26.30 18.17
CA ARG A 477 37.77 25.60 17.40
C ARG A 477 38.53 24.51 18.15
N LYS A 478 37.96 23.90 19.20
CA LYS A 478 38.65 22.85 20.00
C LYS A 478 37.88 21.55 20.27
N LEU A 479 36.73 21.29 19.65
CA LEU A 479 35.93 20.08 19.95
C LEU A 479 35.59 19.17 18.76
N VAL A 480 36.21 19.36 17.58
CA VAL A 480 35.94 18.52 16.39
C VAL A 480 37.19 17.76 15.87
N GLU A 481 38.37 17.90 16.50
CA GLU A 481 39.61 17.26 16.01
C GLU A 481 40.01 15.94 16.71
N ASN A 482 39.22 15.39 17.64
CA ASN A 482 39.64 14.19 18.40
C ASN A 482 38.69 12.98 18.25
N ASN A 483 38.33 12.55 17.04
CA ASN A 483 37.74 11.20 16.88
C ASN A 483 37.85 10.57 15.49
N VAL A 484 39.01 10.67 14.85
CA VAL A 484 39.37 9.77 13.74
C VAL A 484 40.86 9.43 13.81
N ILE A 485 41.23 8.27 14.36
CA ILE A 485 42.49 7.61 14.00
C ILE A 485 42.27 6.10 13.82
N ASN A 486 42.53 5.69 12.58
CA ASN A 486 42.78 4.36 12.02
C ASN A 486 43.49 3.37 12.96
N GLN A 487 43.13 2.08 12.89
CA GLN A 487 44.13 1.01 12.96
C GLN A 487 43.83 -0.11 11.96
N THR A 488 44.60 -0.08 10.88
CA THR A 488 44.88 -1.19 9.97
C THR A 488 45.92 -2.12 10.60
N LEU A 489 45.76 -3.40 10.30
CA LEU A 489 46.62 -4.53 10.64
C LEU A 489 48.12 -4.28 10.45
N SER A 490 48.93 -4.69 11.44
CA SER A 490 50.31 -5.13 11.17
C SER A 490 50.70 -6.28 12.10
N THR A 491 51.34 -7.27 11.49
CA THR A 491 51.83 -8.54 12.00
C THR A 491 53.27 -8.42 12.52
N THR A 492 53.58 -8.96 13.71
CA THR A 492 54.88 -9.60 14.04
C THR A 492 54.81 -10.45 15.32
N SER A 493 54.90 -11.77 15.13
CA SER A 493 55.65 -12.81 15.87
C SER A 493 55.98 -12.70 17.39
N ASN A 494 55.34 -13.60 18.18
CA ASN A 494 55.84 -14.66 19.12
C ASN A 494 56.94 -14.36 20.18
N PRO A 495 57.17 -15.20 21.23
CA PRO A 495 56.44 -16.40 21.72
C PRO A 495 56.30 -16.50 23.28
N GLU A 496 55.82 -17.67 23.75
CA GLU A 496 55.80 -18.21 25.14
C GLU A 496 54.57 -17.79 25.98
N ASP A 497 53.66 -18.67 26.42
CA ASP A 497 53.85 -20.05 26.88
C ASP A 497 52.62 -20.96 26.63
N ARG A 498 52.89 -22.25 26.59
CA ARG A 498 52.06 -23.33 26.01
C ARG A 498 51.17 -24.06 27.05
N PRO A 499 50.33 -25.05 26.65
CA PRO A 499 48.93 -25.15 27.07
C PRO A 499 48.65 -26.35 27.99
N ILE A 500 47.43 -26.40 28.54
CA ILE A 500 46.84 -27.64 29.07
C ILE A 500 45.66 -28.05 28.17
N ARG A 501 45.80 -29.23 27.56
CA ARG A 501 44.81 -29.92 26.73
C ARG A 501 43.64 -30.44 27.58
N PRO A 502 42.45 -30.65 26.98
CA PRO A 502 41.38 -31.44 27.55
C PRO A 502 41.49 -32.92 27.13
N ALA A 503 41.14 -33.84 28.03
CA ALA A 503 40.81 -35.25 27.75
C ALA A 503 40.05 -35.85 28.97
N PRO A 504 39.47 -37.07 28.89
CA PRO A 504 38.04 -37.33 28.63
C PRO A 504 37.42 -38.28 29.69
N CYS A 505 36.15 -38.69 29.51
CA CYS A 505 35.51 -39.99 29.89
C CYS A 505 34.00 -39.77 30.15
N GLU A 506 33.10 -40.34 29.34
CA GLU A 506 32.55 -41.73 29.38
C GLU A 506 31.47 -41.96 30.46
N GLY A 507 30.32 -42.49 30.03
CA GLY A 507 29.25 -42.97 30.91
C GLY A 507 27.92 -43.17 30.18
N ALA A 508 27.69 -44.38 29.66
CA ALA A 508 26.48 -44.86 29.01
C ALA A 508 25.25 -44.97 29.94
N PHE A 509 24.03 -44.99 29.37
CA PHE A 509 23.04 -46.09 29.47
C PHE A 509 21.68 -45.66 28.86
N ALA A 510 21.14 -46.50 27.97
CA ALA A 510 19.76 -46.50 27.48
C ALA A 510 18.82 -47.21 28.50
N PRO A 511 17.48 -47.14 28.34
CA PRO A 511 16.82 -48.20 27.54
C PRO A 511 15.57 -47.79 26.72
N GLU A 512 15.19 -48.77 25.90
CA GLU A 512 14.13 -48.93 24.89
C GLU A 512 12.68 -48.69 25.33
N PHE A 513 11.80 -48.31 24.39
CA PHE A 513 10.41 -48.79 24.30
C PHE A 513 9.92 -48.84 22.84
N ALA A 514 9.36 -50.00 22.47
CA ALA A 514 8.75 -50.32 21.17
C ALA A 514 7.25 -49.92 21.12
N PRO A 515 6.63 -49.77 19.92
CA PRO A 515 5.19 -49.56 19.80
C PRO A 515 4.42 -50.86 19.51
N ASN A 516 3.28 -51.03 20.20
CA ASN A 516 2.30 -52.08 19.96
C ASN A 516 1.42 -51.77 18.75
N ASN A 517 1.27 -52.77 17.88
CA ASN A 517 0.26 -52.87 16.83
C ASN A 517 -1.02 -53.49 17.39
N GLU A 518 -2.16 -52.83 17.22
CA GLU A 518 -3.46 -53.52 17.14
C GLU A 518 -4.20 -53.03 15.90
N GLY A 519 -4.68 -53.98 15.11
CA GLY A 519 -5.22 -53.77 13.77
C GLY A 519 -6.71 -53.42 13.75
N ILE A 520 -7.10 -52.76 12.67
CA ILE A 520 -8.50 -52.69 12.23
C ILE A 520 -8.55 -53.00 10.73
N THR A 521 -9.33 -54.02 10.43
CA THR A 521 -9.66 -54.61 9.14
C THR A 521 -10.53 -53.67 8.29
N ILE A 522 -10.17 -53.44 7.03
CA ILE A 522 -11.07 -52.81 6.04
C ILE A 522 -11.53 -53.88 5.05
N VAL A 523 -12.85 -54.11 5.04
CA VAL A 523 -13.57 -54.95 4.09
C VAL A 523 -13.80 -54.14 2.82
N THR A 524 -13.30 -54.63 1.67
CA THR A 524 -13.58 -54.06 0.35
C THR A 524 -14.69 -54.86 -0.34
N ASP A 525 -15.89 -54.29 -0.43
CA ASP A 525 -16.95 -54.80 -1.29
C ASP A 525 -16.82 -54.19 -2.70
N HIS A 526 -16.57 -55.06 -3.68
CA HIS A 526 -16.61 -54.75 -5.10
C HIS A 526 -18.02 -55.01 -5.65
N GLN A 527 -18.62 -54.02 -6.33
CA GLN A 527 -19.57 -54.28 -7.42
C GLN A 527 -19.34 -53.34 -8.62
N PRO A 528 -19.62 -53.82 -9.85
CA PRO A 528 -19.03 -53.31 -11.09
C PRO A 528 -19.85 -52.23 -11.79
N LEU A 529 -19.15 -51.27 -12.41
CA LEU A 529 -19.73 -50.23 -13.27
C LEU A 529 -20.20 -50.82 -14.62
N ALA A 530 -21.39 -50.38 -15.03
CA ALA A 530 -22.10 -50.78 -16.26
C ALA A 530 -21.40 -50.29 -17.56
N PRO A 531 -21.62 -50.99 -18.70
CA PRO A 531 -20.97 -50.66 -19.97
C PRO A 531 -21.58 -49.42 -20.66
N PRO A 532 -20.81 -48.72 -21.52
CA PRO A 532 -21.26 -47.50 -22.17
C PRO A 532 -22.28 -47.77 -23.30
N PRO A 533 -23.24 -46.86 -23.56
CA PRO A 533 -24.20 -47.01 -24.65
C PRO A 533 -23.60 -46.70 -26.03
N PRO A 534 -24.19 -47.24 -27.12
CA PRO A 534 -23.59 -47.28 -28.46
C PRO A 534 -23.76 -45.99 -29.27
N ALA A 535 -22.85 -45.84 -30.24
CA ALA A 535 -22.67 -44.69 -31.12
C ALA A 535 -23.89 -44.37 -32.02
N GLN A 536 -24.12 -43.06 -32.24
CA GLN A 536 -24.86 -42.54 -33.40
C GLN A 536 -23.96 -41.56 -34.19
N ASN A 537 -23.93 -41.75 -35.51
CA ASN A 537 -23.11 -41.07 -36.53
C ASN A 537 -23.60 -39.63 -36.87
N PRO A 538 -23.02 -38.92 -37.86
CA PRO A 538 -21.79 -38.13 -37.78
C PRO A 538 -22.04 -36.64 -38.12
N ILE A 539 -21.39 -35.69 -37.44
CA ILE A 539 -21.41 -34.28 -37.86
C ILE A 539 -20.12 -33.96 -38.63
N VAL A 540 -20.33 -33.47 -39.84
CA VAL A 540 -19.34 -33.14 -40.89
C VAL A 540 -18.37 -32.06 -40.42
N LYS A 541 -17.05 -32.32 -40.53
CA LYS A 541 -15.98 -31.33 -40.36
C LYS A 541 -15.73 -30.55 -41.67
N PRO A 542 -15.53 -29.22 -41.64
CA PRO A 542 -14.94 -28.51 -42.77
C PRO A 542 -13.42 -28.77 -42.82
N SER A 543 -12.95 -29.12 -44.01
CA SER A 543 -11.57 -29.42 -44.38
C SER A 543 -10.65 -28.20 -44.36
N ARG A 544 -9.47 -28.34 -43.74
CA ARG A 544 -8.30 -27.47 -43.95
C ARG A 544 -7.72 -27.69 -45.35
N PRO A 545 -7.26 -26.64 -46.06
CA PRO A 545 -6.25 -26.80 -47.10
C PRO A 545 -4.85 -26.66 -46.51
N ALA A 546 -3.97 -27.56 -46.96
CA ALA A 546 -2.58 -27.72 -46.53
C ALA A 546 -1.60 -26.85 -47.34
N MET A 547 -0.44 -26.63 -46.72
CA MET A 547 0.80 -26.04 -47.25
C MET A 547 1.42 -26.82 -48.41
N MET A 548 2.23 -26.13 -49.24
CA MET A 548 3.66 -26.41 -49.52
C MET A 548 4.17 -25.53 -50.71
N PRO A 549 5.47 -25.47 -51.04
CA PRO A 549 6.62 -24.88 -50.33
C PRO A 549 7.41 -23.93 -51.29
N MET A 550 8.58 -23.38 -50.90
CA MET A 550 9.80 -23.28 -51.75
C MET A 550 10.89 -22.42 -51.10
N LEU A 551 12.12 -22.94 -51.18
CA LEU A 551 13.40 -22.33 -50.84
C LEU A 551 14.16 -21.97 -52.13
N PHE A 552 15.16 -21.08 -51.98
CA PHE A 552 16.28 -20.70 -52.87
C PHE A 552 16.11 -19.49 -53.81
N GLY A 553 16.95 -18.46 -53.60
CA GLY A 553 17.25 -17.41 -54.58
C GLY A 553 18.01 -16.20 -54.01
N ARG A 554 19.27 -16.00 -54.44
CA ARG A 554 20.21 -14.92 -54.07
C ARG A 554 19.86 -13.55 -54.71
N ARG A 555 20.35 -12.49 -54.03
CA ARG A 555 20.84 -11.17 -54.52
C ARG A 555 19.95 -10.31 -55.45
N GLY A 556 19.69 -9.07 -55.00
CA GLY A 556 19.93 -7.85 -55.78
C GLY A 556 18.76 -7.21 -56.54
N THR A 557 18.65 -5.89 -56.33
CA THR A 557 18.11 -4.81 -57.17
C THR A 557 16.59 -4.63 -57.37
N ASP A 558 16.15 -3.45 -56.94
CA ASP A 558 15.05 -2.56 -57.36
C ASP A 558 13.97 -3.07 -58.30
N SER A 559 12.70 -2.78 -57.96
CA SER A 559 11.74 -2.10 -58.84
C SER A 559 10.48 -1.67 -58.09
N GLU A 560 10.14 -0.39 -58.24
CA GLU A 560 8.94 0.30 -57.76
C GLU A 560 7.65 -0.19 -58.45
N VAL A 561 6.52 -0.20 -57.73
CA VAL A 561 5.16 -0.06 -58.30
C VAL A 561 4.27 0.74 -57.32
N PRO A 562 3.41 1.68 -57.80
CA PRO A 562 2.97 2.86 -57.07
C PRO A 562 1.54 2.73 -56.48
N ILE A 563 1.21 3.60 -55.52
CA ILE A 563 -0.17 3.77 -55.00
C ILE A 563 -0.59 5.24 -55.15
N PRO A 564 -1.78 5.54 -55.70
CA PRO A 564 -2.18 6.91 -56.05
C PRO A 564 -2.71 7.71 -54.85
N ILE A 565 -2.26 8.96 -54.73
CA ILE A 565 -2.66 9.91 -53.70
C ILE A 565 -3.87 10.73 -54.20
N ARG A 566 -4.99 10.72 -53.48
CA ARG A 566 -6.02 11.77 -53.59
C ARG A 566 -5.75 12.83 -52.52
N GLU A 567 -5.62 14.09 -52.94
CA GLU A 567 -5.40 15.23 -52.05
C GLU A 567 -6.61 15.49 -51.16
N THR A 568 -6.36 15.78 -49.89
CA THR A 568 -7.41 16.02 -48.89
C THR A 568 -8.00 17.43 -49.03
N PRO A 569 -9.25 17.66 -48.58
CA PRO A 569 -9.96 18.95 -48.72
C PRO A 569 -9.19 20.16 -48.15
N MET A 570 -8.33 19.92 -47.17
CA MET A 570 -7.50 20.95 -46.54
C MET A 570 -6.30 21.37 -47.41
N ILE A 571 -5.77 20.44 -48.22
CA ILE A 571 -4.72 20.71 -49.21
C ILE A 571 -5.32 21.50 -50.39
N VAL A 572 -6.55 21.18 -50.80
CA VAL A 572 -7.31 21.95 -51.80
C VAL A 572 -7.55 23.38 -51.32
N LYS A 573 -8.01 23.57 -50.08
CA LYS A 573 -8.24 24.90 -49.47
C LYS A 573 -6.96 25.75 -49.39
N ASN A 574 -5.83 25.12 -49.06
CA ASN A 574 -4.54 25.81 -48.98
C ASN A 574 -3.95 26.12 -50.37
N LYS A 575 -4.29 25.34 -51.41
CA LYS A 575 -3.95 25.66 -52.80
C LYS A 575 -4.84 26.79 -53.35
N ASP A 576 -6.13 26.81 -53.03
CA ASP A 576 -7.04 27.89 -53.43
C ASP A 576 -6.63 29.24 -52.83
N MET A 577 -6.19 29.26 -51.56
CA MET A 577 -5.65 30.49 -50.94
C MET A 577 -4.33 30.97 -51.57
N ARG A 578 -3.56 30.06 -52.20
CA ARG A 578 -2.32 30.38 -52.90
C ARG A 578 -2.56 30.82 -54.35
N GLN A 579 -3.65 30.38 -54.98
CA GLN A 579 -4.00 30.73 -56.36
C GLN A 579 -4.83 32.01 -56.47
N ASN A 580 -5.70 32.31 -55.50
CA ASN A 580 -6.52 33.52 -55.48
C ASN A 580 -5.81 34.70 -54.81
N GLY A 581 -4.69 35.14 -55.40
CA GLY A 581 -3.83 36.25 -54.95
C GLY A 581 -4.55 37.35 -54.17
N GLY A 582 -4.49 37.26 -52.84
CA GLY A 582 -5.13 38.18 -51.90
C GLY A 582 -4.08 39.02 -51.17
N THR A 583 -4.06 40.30 -51.51
CA THR A 583 -3.16 41.37 -51.05
C THR A 583 -3.08 41.53 -49.52
N GLY A 584 -1.89 41.37 -48.94
CA GLY A 584 -1.63 41.70 -47.53
C GLY A 584 -0.14 41.62 -47.17
N ARG A 585 0.48 42.77 -46.90
CA ARG A 585 1.90 43.00 -46.56
C ARG A 585 2.55 41.91 -45.68
N ARG A 586 3.67 41.34 -46.16
CA ARG A 586 4.68 40.66 -45.33
C ARG A 586 5.20 41.63 -44.25
N ARG A 587 5.12 41.29 -42.96
CA ARG A 587 5.98 41.86 -41.91
C ARG A 587 7.06 40.85 -41.57
N SER A 588 8.27 41.06 -42.07
CA SER A 588 9.47 40.36 -41.60
C SER A 588 9.82 40.87 -40.19
N SER A 589 9.95 39.98 -39.21
CA SER A 589 10.35 40.28 -37.83
C SER A 589 11.82 40.73 -37.67
N LEU A 590 12.60 40.80 -38.76
CA LEU A 590 13.96 41.34 -38.75
C LEU A 590 14.05 42.88 -38.68
N GLY A 591 12.93 43.59 -38.86
CA GLY A 591 12.88 45.06 -38.87
C GLY A 591 12.64 45.75 -37.53
N LEU A 592 12.49 45.01 -36.43
CA LEU A 592 12.18 45.55 -35.09
C LEU A 592 13.35 45.45 -34.09
N ARG A 593 14.59 45.21 -34.57
CA ARG A 593 15.76 45.56 -33.76
C ARG A 593 15.82 47.08 -33.65
N GLY A 594 15.22 47.61 -32.58
CA GLY A 594 15.43 48.97 -32.13
C GLY A 594 16.92 49.29 -32.12
N LYS A 595 17.27 50.36 -32.81
CA LYS A 595 18.62 50.94 -32.82
C LYS A 595 19.08 51.15 -31.37
N ARG A 596 20.35 50.83 -31.10
CA ARG A 596 21.05 51.23 -29.88
C ARG A 596 20.93 52.75 -29.73
N SER A 597 20.28 53.22 -28.68
CA SER A 597 20.55 54.53 -28.11
C SER A 597 21.70 54.39 -27.12
N SER A 598 22.91 54.64 -27.59
CA SER A 598 24.00 55.08 -26.73
C SER A 598 23.67 56.46 -26.14
N SER A 599 24.15 56.68 -24.91
CA SER A 599 24.26 57.94 -24.14
C SER A 599 23.01 58.51 -23.45
N SER A 600 22.83 58.13 -22.18
CA SER A 600 22.49 59.08 -21.10
C SER A 600 23.14 58.59 -19.80
N SER A 601 23.75 59.52 -19.08
CA SER A 601 24.75 59.39 -18.02
C SER A 601 24.27 58.85 -16.65
N SER A 602 23.36 57.87 -16.63
CA SER A 602 22.80 57.33 -15.37
C SER A 602 23.10 55.84 -15.10
N GLY A 603 23.89 55.17 -15.96
CA GLY A 603 24.26 53.76 -15.79
C GLY A 603 23.11 52.76 -15.94
N LEU A 604 21.89 53.22 -16.22
CA LEU A 604 20.71 52.36 -16.36
C LEU A 604 20.53 51.94 -17.82
N CYS A 605 20.49 50.63 -18.09
CA CYS A 605 19.98 50.11 -19.35
C CYS A 605 18.48 50.46 -19.43
N ALA A 606 18.04 51.09 -20.51
CA ALA A 606 16.64 51.49 -20.69
C ALA A 606 15.72 50.27 -20.57
N PRO A 607 14.64 50.33 -19.78
CA PRO A 607 13.75 49.19 -19.62
C PRO A 607 13.10 48.82 -20.97
N PRO A 608 12.75 47.54 -21.16
CA PRO A 608 12.04 47.08 -22.36
C PRO A 608 10.71 47.85 -22.58
N HIS A 609 10.18 47.88 -23.80
CA HIS A 609 8.89 48.55 -24.05
C HIS A 609 7.76 47.86 -23.27
N THR A 610 6.79 48.64 -22.81
CA THR A 610 5.59 48.18 -22.06
C THR A 610 4.69 47.18 -22.79
N ILE A 611 4.85 47.02 -24.12
CA ILE A 611 4.09 46.10 -24.97
C ILE A 611 4.56 44.65 -24.79
N ILE A 612 5.76 44.44 -24.24
CA ILE A 612 6.31 43.09 -24.03
C ILE A 612 5.42 42.32 -23.03
N GLU A 613 5.18 41.03 -23.30
CA GLU A 613 4.43 40.18 -22.38
C GLU A 613 5.25 39.91 -21.10
N PRO A 614 4.65 39.89 -19.90
CA PRO A 614 5.39 39.68 -18.65
C PRO A 614 6.21 38.38 -18.65
N SER A 615 5.71 37.34 -19.30
CA SER A 615 6.38 36.05 -19.46
C SER A 615 7.62 36.10 -20.36
N GLU A 616 7.86 37.20 -21.07
CA GLU A 616 9.03 37.36 -21.96
C GLU A 616 10.02 38.42 -21.46
N TYR A 617 9.67 39.17 -20.41
CA TYR A 617 10.47 40.29 -19.88
C TYR A 617 11.94 39.90 -19.60
N TYR A 618 12.18 38.73 -19.01
CA TYR A 618 13.51 38.27 -18.63
C TYR A 618 14.47 38.11 -19.82
N ARG A 619 13.95 37.96 -21.05
CA ARG A 619 14.75 37.85 -22.28
C ARG A 619 15.28 39.20 -22.75
N HIS A 620 14.78 40.30 -22.19
CA HIS A 620 15.06 41.67 -22.61
C HIS A 620 15.91 42.48 -21.62
N ILE A 621 16.31 41.87 -20.50
CA ILE A 621 17.24 42.46 -19.53
C ILE A 621 18.60 41.77 -19.61
N ASN A 622 19.67 42.49 -19.23
CA ASN A 622 21.03 41.95 -19.30
C ASN A 622 21.26 40.92 -18.18
N ALA A 623 21.56 39.68 -18.55
CA ALA A 623 21.84 38.57 -17.66
C ALA A 623 23.17 38.69 -16.89
N ASP A 624 23.94 39.75 -17.12
CA ASP A 624 25.19 40.04 -16.40
C ASP A 624 25.08 41.21 -15.40
N SER A 625 23.94 41.92 -15.33
CA SER A 625 23.73 43.02 -14.37
C SER A 625 23.56 42.51 -12.94
N SER A 626 23.89 43.31 -11.92
CA SER A 626 23.66 42.91 -10.52
C SER A 626 22.15 42.77 -10.20
N ASP A 627 21.81 41.94 -9.21
CA ASP A 627 20.42 41.68 -8.83
C ASP A 627 19.62 42.95 -8.47
N PRO A 628 20.18 43.94 -7.72
CA PRO A 628 19.48 45.20 -7.46
C PRO A 628 19.17 45.98 -8.74
N VAL A 629 20.08 45.97 -9.72
CA VAL A 629 19.89 46.67 -11.01
C VAL A 629 18.78 46.00 -11.83
N ARG A 630 18.73 44.67 -11.87
CA ARG A 630 17.65 43.94 -12.57
C ARG A 630 16.30 44.15 -11.89
N MET A 631 16.27 44.16 -10.56
CA MET A 631 15.06 44.41 -9.79
C MET A 631 14.53 45.82 -10.05
N ARG A 632 15.41 46.83 -10.06
CA ARG A 632 15.07 48.22 -10.39
C ARG A 632 14.49 48.35 -11.80
N GLN A 633 15.08 47.67 -12.79
CA GLN A 633 14.57 47.66 -14.16
C GLN A 633 13.19 47.01 -14.27
N LEU A 634 12.95 45.91 -13.54
CA LEU A 634 11.66 45.24 -13.51
C LEU A 634 10.58 46.13 -12.90
N LEU A 635 10.88 46.77 -11.76
CA LEU A 635 9.94 47.66 -11.08
C LEU A 635 9.60 48.89 -11.93
N LEU A 636 10.59 49.50 -12.58
CA LEU A 636 10.37 50.61 -13.52
C LEU A 636 9.48 50.19 -14.70
N TRP A 637 9.69 48.99 -15.24
CA TRP A 637 8.88 48.47 -16.33
C TRP A 637 7.44 48.16 -15.92
N CYS A 638 7.25 47.50 -14.76
CA CYS A 638 5.93 47.24 -14.19
C CYS A 638 5.19 48.55 -13.90
N ALA A 639 5.89 49.56 -13.35
CA ALA A 639 5.30 50.86 -13.06
C ALA A 639 4.85 51.59 -14.34
N ALA A 640 5.69 51.59 -15.38
CA ALA A 640 5.35 52.18 -16.67
C ALA A 640 4.19 51.44 -17.38
N LYS A 641 4.13 50.11 -17.25
CA LYS A 641 3.05 49.29 -17.83
C LYS A 641 1.73 49.48 -17.07
N ALA A 642 1.77 49.58 -15.75
CA ALA A 642 0.60 49.88 -14.92
C ALA A 642 0.03 51.27 -15.23
N LYS A 643 0.88 52.28 -15.50
CA LYS A 643 0.43 53.62 -15.91
C LYS A 643 -0.29 53.62 -17.27
N GLN A 644 0.07 52.72 -18.20
CA GLN A 644 -0.59 52.62 -19.51
C GLN A 644 -1.93 51.87 -19.47
N ASN A 645 -2.16 51.03 -18.47
CA ASN A 645 -3.34 50.17 -18.35
C ASN A 645 -4.43 50.75 -17.42
N VAL A 646 -4.37 52.04 -17.09
CA VAL A 646 -5.46 52.71 -16.37
C VAL A 646 -6.62 52.92 -17.34
N GLU A 647 -7.51 51.94 -17.44
CA GLU A 647 -8.74 52.02 -18.24
C GLU A 647 -9.73 53.06 -17.68
N GLU A 648 -10.50 53.65 -18.60
CA GLU A 648 -11.34 54.86 -18.51
C GLU A 648 -12.51 54.85 -17.49
N GLU A 649 -12.62 53.83 -16.62
CA GLU A 649 -13.72 53.70 -15.64
C GLU A 649 -13.33 54.08 -14.19
N ALA A 650 -12.13 54.60 -13.96
CA ALA A 650 -11.73 55.10 -12.65
C ALA A 650 -12.22 56.54 -12.42
N ASN A 651 -12.77 56.81 -11.22
CA ASN A 651 -13.09 58.16 -10.76
C ASN A 651 -11.90 59.11 -11.05
N PRO A 652 -12.10 60.23 -11.77
CA PRO A 652 -11.00 61.09 -12.25
C PRO A 652 -10.11 61.64 -11.13
N GLU A 653 -10.62 61.70 -9.90
CA GLU A 653 -9.83 62.09 -8.74
C GLU A 653 -8.85 60.99 -8.29
N VAL A 654 -9.29 59.73 -8.34
CA VAL A 654 -8.47 58.54 -8.03
C VAL A 654 -7.42 58.31 -9.11
N ALA A 655 -7.77 58.52 -10.39
CA ALA A 655 -6.82 58.45 -11.50
C ALA A 655 -5.68 59.47 -11.35
N ARG A 656 -5.97 60.72 -10.95
CA ARG A 656 -4.92 61.73 -10.69
C ARG A 656 -4.01 61.37 -9.53
N VAL A 657 -4.57 60.85 -8.43
CA VAL A 657 -3.77 60.43 -7.27
C VAL A 657 -2.88 59.25 -7.65
N PHE A 658 -3.41 58.28 -8.40
CA PHE A 658 -2.64 57.16 -8.90
C PHE A 658 -1.51 57.61 -9.83
N GLU A 659 -1.78 58.50 -10.79
CA GLU A 659 -0.73 59.06 -11.66
C GLU A 659 0.38 59.77 -10.86
N ALA A 660 0.01 60.59 -9.88
CA ALA A 660 0.99 61.29 -9.03
C ALA A 660 1.86 60.31 -8.22
N VAL A 661 1.25 59.30 -7.60
CA VAL A 661 1.99 58.29 -6.83
C VAL A 661 2.90 57.47 -7.73
N MET A 662 2.43 57.10 -8.93
CA MET A 662 3.25 56.34 -9.88
C MET A 662 4.41 57.17 -10.43
N ASP A 663 4.22 58.47 -10.65
CA ASP A 663 5.29 59.38 -11.06
C ASP A 663 6.34 59.55 -9.95
N ASP A 664 5.93 59.64 -8.68
CA ASP A 664 6.86 59.66 -7.54
C ASP A 664 7.65 58.35 -7.39
N VAL A 665 6.99 57.20 -7.61
CA VAL A 665 7.65 55.89 -7.56
C VAL A 665 8.64 55.72 -8.72
N ILE A 666 8.27 56.14 -9.92
CA ILE A 666 9.17 56.09 -11.09
C ILE A 666 10.35 57.04 -10.88
N ALA A 667 10.11 58.26 -10.38
CA ALA A 667 11.17 59.20 -10.03
C ALA A 667 12.13 58.62 -8.99
N GLY A 668 11.59 58.07 -7.90
CA GLY A 668 12.38 57.49 -6.81
C GLY A 668 13.18 56.24 -7.19
N LEU A 669 12.66 55.44 -8.13
CA LEU A 669 13.41 54.32 -8.70
C LEU A 669 14.50 54.78 -9.68
N THR A 670 14.28 55.89 -10.39
CA THR A 670 15.22 56.44 -11.39
C THR A 670 16.36 57.21 -10.76
N ASP A 671 16.10 58.00 -9.72
CA ASP A 671 17.11 58.79 -8.99
C ASP A 671 17.85 57.98 -7.90
N LYS A 672 17.50 56.69 -7.76
CA LYS A 672 18.04 55.74 -6.79
C LYS A 672 17.70 56.02 -5.31
N SER A 673 16.77 56.93 -5.02
CA SER A 673 16.28 57.16 -3.66
C SER A 673 15.50 55.96 -3.08
N ILE A 674 14.87 55.15 -3.94
CA ILE A 674 14.26 53.87 -3.57
C ILE A 674 15.30 52.75 -3.68
N ASN A 675 15.59 52.09 -2.56
CA ASN A 675 16.49 50.96 -2.47
C ASN A 675 15.79 49.69 -2.99
N THR A 676 16.48 48.95 -3.86
CA THR A 676 15.97 47.74 -4.54
C THR A 676 16.79 46.48 -4.22
N SER A 677 17.72 46.56 -3.25
CA SER A 677 18.46 45.40 -2.73
C SER A 677 17.56 44.57 -1.80
N TRP A 678 17.45 43.28 -2.11
CA TRP A 678 16.57 42.35 -1.40
C TRP A 678 17.05 42.01 0.02
N TYR A 679 18.33 42.28 0.34
CA TYR A 679 18.99 41.82 1.58
C TYR A 679 19.38 42.93 2.56
N HIS A 680 19.12 44.21 2.24
CA HIS A 680 19.38 45.38 3.10
C HIS A 680 20.66 45.28 3.95
N ARG A 681 21.81 45.02 3.33
CA ARG A 681 23.10 45.02 4.04
C ARG A 681 23.60 46.45 4.19
N LYS A 682 24.21 46.77 5.34
CA LYS A 682 24.70 48.12 5.70
C LYS A 682 25.70 48.75 4.72
N ASN A 683 26.25 47.98 3.77
CA ASN A 683 27.23 48.43 2.78
C ASN A 683 26.73 48.35 1.33
N ASP A 684 25.44 48.06 1.10
CA ASP A 684 24.87 48.11 -0.26
C ASP A 684 24.54 49.58 -0.61
N SER A 685 25.55 50.42 -0.76
CA SER A 685 25.42 51.68 -1.48
C SER A 685 25.70 51.42 -2.96
N ASP A 686 24.85 51.94 -3.84
CA ASP A 686 24.93 51.85 -5.30
C ASP A 686 26.20 52.51 -5.92
N GLU A 687 27.21 52.83 -5.11
CA GLU A 687 28.50 53.42 -5.53
C GLU A 687 29.63 52.39 -5.76
N ASP A 688 29.46 51.12 -5.37
CA ASP A 688 30.48 50.08 -5.63
C ASP A 688 30.30 49.43 -7.02
N GLU A 689 30.50 50.22 -8.07
CA GLU A 689 30.84 49.68 -9.39
C GLU A 689 32.30 49.17 -9.37
N GLY A 690 32.53 47.91 -8.99
CA GLY A 690 33.76 47.21 -9.40
C GLY A 690 34.55 46.38 -8.39
N GLN A 691 33.94 45.71 -7.42
CA GLN A 691 34.64 44.62 -6.69
C GLN A 691 33.85 43.31 -6.73
N THR A 692 34.32 42.37 -7.57
CA THR A 692 33.95 40.96 -7.51
C THR A 692 34.36 40.39 -6.15
N ALA A 693 33.42 40.39 -5.19
CA ALA A 693 33.58 39.66 -3.94
C ALA A 693 33.70 38.16 -4.26
N ALA A 694 34.82 37.55 -3.88
CA ALA A 694 35.03 36.11 -4.02
C ALA A 694 33.94 35.37 -3.23
N LYS A 695 33.09 34.61 -3.93
CA LYS A 695 32.10 33.73 -3.31
C LYS A 695 32.84 32.71 -2.44
N LEU A 696 32.58 32.73 -1.13
CA LEU A 696 32.92 31.60 -0.27
C LEU A 696 32.16 30.36 -0.76
N PRO A 697 32.79 29.18 -0.82
CA PRO A 697 32.15 27.98 -1.35
C PRO A 697 30.96 27.58 -0.46
N ASN A 698 29.87 27.20 -1.13
CA ASN A 698 28.66 26.70 -0.48
C ASN A 698 28.98 25.37 0.23
N PRO A 699 28.61 25.17 1.50
CA PRO A 699 28.81 23.90 2.22
C PRO A 699 28.21 22.69 1.48
N LYS A 700 27.14 22.90 0.70
CA LYS A 700 26.56 21.86 -0.15
C LYS A 700 27.47 21.45 -1.31
N ASN A 701 28.36 22.32 -1.78
CA ASN A 701 29.30 22.02 -2.85
C ASN A 701 30.48 21.17 -2.36
N GLU A 702 30.94 21.34 -1.12
CA GLU A 702 31.94 20.44 -0.52
C GLU A 702 31.37 19.04 -0.29
N GLN A 703 30.14 18.95 0.24
CA GLN A 703 29.44 17.67 0.39
C GLN A 703 29.18 16.99 -0.97
N ALA A 704 28.83 17.77 -2.01
CA ALA A 704 28.67 17.25 -3.36
C ALA A 704 29.99 16.74 -3.95
N THR A 705 31.12 17.40 -3.65
CA THR A 705 32.45 16.98 -4.12
C THR A 705 32.89 15.67 -3.45
N LEU A 706 32.62 15.52 -2.15
CA LEU A 706 32.84 14.25 -1.43
C LEU A 706 31.93 13.12 -1.93
N ALA A 707 30.66 13.44 -2.22
CA ALA A 707 29.74 12.48 -2.80
C ALA A 707 30.18 12.03 -4.21
N LEU A 708 30.68 12.97 -5.03
CA LEU A 708 31.18 12.67 -6.37
C LEU A 708 32.37 11.70 -6.33
N ALA A 709 33.32 11.93 -5.41
CA ALA A 709 34.47 11.03 -5.21
C ALA A 709 34.01 9.63 -4.79
N ARG A 710 33.03 9.53 -3.89
CA ARG A 710 32.46 8.26 -3.44
C ARG A 710 31.72 7.52 -4.56
N TYR A 711 31.02 8.23 -5.42
CA TYR A 711 30.36 7.62 -6.59
C TYR A 711 31.35 7.15 -7.64
N GLN A 712 32.45 7.87 -7.84
CA GLN A 712 33.53 7.45 -8.74
C GLN A 712 34.21 6.16 -8.26
N GLU A 713 34.48 6.02 -6.95
CA GLU A 713 34.95 4.75 -6.37
C GLU A 713 33.93 3.62 -6.56
N GLY A 714 32.64 3.89 -6.37
CA GLY A 714 31.58 2.91 -6.58
C GLY A 714 31.51 2.41 -8.02
N ILE A 715 31.59 3.32 -9.00
CA ILE A 715 31.61 2.97 -10.43
C ILE A 715 32.83 2.11 -10.76
N GLN A 716 34.01 2.47 -10.23
CA GLN A 716 35.23 1.72 -10.48
C GLN A 716 35.17 0.30 -9.89
N LYS A 717 34.60 0.17 -8.68
CA LYS A 717 34.34 -1.13 -8.05
C LYS A 717 33.35 -1.97 -8.88
N PHE A 718 32.20 -1.42 -9.26
CA PHE A 718 31.21 -2.17 -10.03
C PHE A 718 31.71 -2.56 -11.41
N SER A 719 32.50 -1.71 -12.07
CA SER A 719 33.13 -2.06 -13.35
C SER A 719 34.15 -3.19 -13.20
N SER A 720 34.89 -3.24 -12.09
CA SER A 720 35.79 -4.38 -11.81
C SER A 720 35.04 -5.68 -11.50
N GLU A 721 33.91 -5.59 -10.80
CA GLU A 721 33.04 -6.74 -10.53
C GLU A 721 32.38 -7.25 -11.82
N GLU A 722 31.89 -6.35 -12.68
CA GLU A 722 31.36 -6.69 -14.00
C GLU A 722 32.39 -7.42 -14.87
N GLN A 723 33.63 -6.91 -14.92
CA GLN A 723 34.72 -7.58 -15.64
C GLN A 723 35.03 -8.96 -15.06
N ALA A 724 34.99 -9.12 -13.74
CA ALA A 724 35.16 -10.43 -13.10
C ALA A 724 34.03 -11.40 -13.48
N TRP A 725 32.78 -10.95 -13.48
CA TRP A 725 31.62 -11.75 -13.90
C TRP A 725 31.69 -12.14 -15.38
N VAL A 726 32.04 -11.21 -16.26
CA VAL A 726 32.22 -11.48 -17.69
C VAL A 726 33.36 -12.46 -17.93
N SER A 727 34.46 -12.35 -17.19
CA SER A 727 35.56 -13.32 -17.25
C SER A 727 35.11 -14.71 -16.82
N LEU A 728 34.34 -14.82 -15.73
CA LEU A 728 33.86 -16.10 -15.20
C LEU A 728 32.87 -16.77 -16.17
N LEU A 729 31.98 -15.97 -16.78
CA LEU A 729 31.04 -16.43 -17.81
C LEU A 729 31.76 -16.90 -19.09
N ASN A 730 32.80 -16.19 -19.52
CA ASN A 730 33.60 -16.59 -20.67
C ASN A 730 34.42 -17.86 -20.38
N GLU A 731 34.97 -17.99 -19.17
CA GLU A 731 35.70 -19.19 -18.73
C GLU A 731 34.76 -20.41 -18.68
N GLN A 732 33.55 -20.24 -18.13
CA GLN A 732 32.55 -21.29 -18.11
C GLN A 732 32.05 -21.65 -19.52
N SER A 733 31.87 -20.67 -20.40
CA SER A 733 31.47 -20.89 -21.80
C SER A 733 32.55 -21.62 -22.60
N THR A 734 33.83 -21.33 -22.30
CA THR A 734 34.97 -22.01 -22.93
C THR A 734 35.11 -23.44 -22.42
N LEU A 735 34.91 -23.68 -21.12
CA LEU A 735 34.85 -25.02 -20.53
C LEU A 735 33.68 -25.83 -21.10
N HIS A 736 32.53 -25.19 -21.32
CA HIS A 736 31.37 -25.84 -21.93
C HIS A 736 31.62 -26.19 -23.40
N ALA A 737 32.21 -25.28 -24.18
CA ALA A 737 32.58 -25.55 -25.58
C ALA A 737 33.64 -26.67 -25.71
N GLN A 738 34.64 -26.71 -24.82
CA GLN A 738 35.65 -27.78 -24.78
C GLN A 738 35.06 -29.13 -24.34
N ALA A 739 34.05 -29.12 -23.46
CA ALA A 739 33.34 -30.34 -23.07
C ALA A 739 32.43 -30.87 -24.19
N VAL A 740 31.83 -29.98 -25.00
CA VAL A 740 30.96 -30.36 -26.13
C VAL A 740 31.73 -31.05 -27.25
N ASP A 741 32.97 -30.63 -27.54
CA ASP A 741 33.84 -31.28 -28.55
C ASP A 741 34.47 -32.59 -28.08
N GLN A 742 34.36 -32.94 -26.78
CA GLN A 742 34.86 -34.20 -26.20
C GLN A 742 33.78 -35.25 -25.96
N TYR A 743 32.51 -34.96 -26.26
CA TYR A 743 31.51 -36.03 -26.27
C TYR A 743 31.79 -36.93 -27.48
N PRO A 744 32.13 -38.22 -27.28
CA PRO A 744 32.15 -39.13 -28.41
C PRO A 744 30.74 -39.15 -29.00
N GLU A 745 30.63 -39.12 -30.33
CA GLU A 745 29.38 -39.48 -30.99
C GLU A 745 28.97 -40.84 -30.44
N VAL A 746 27.90 -40.86 -29.63
CA VAL A 746 27.45 -42.08 -28.98
C VAL A 746 26.80 -42.94 -30.04
N GLU A 747 27.61 -43.76 -30.72
CA GLU A 747 27.14 -45.02 -31.29
C GLU A 747 26.45 -45.81 -30.17
N SER A 748 25.28 -46.36 -30.50
CA SER A 748 24.42 -47.11 -29.58
C SER A 748 25.20 -47.99 -28.62
N ILE A 749 25.11 -47.69 -27.32
CA ILE A 749 25.76 -48.46 -26.26
C ILE A 749 25.21 -49.90 -26.29
N PRO A 750 26.05 -50.94 -26.44
CA PRO A 750 25.58 -52.31 -26.47
C PRO A 750 25.02 -52.72 -25.10
N TYR A 751 23.92 -53.46 -25.13
CA TYR A 751 23.25 -54.07 -23.98
C TYR A 751 24.26 -54.88 -23.13
N ASN A 752 24.47 -54.49 -21.87
CA ASN A 752 25.37 -55.17 -20.95
C ASN A 752 24.56 -55.87 -19.82
N GLU A 753 24.36 -57.17 -19.97
CA GLU A 753 23.58 -58.03 -19.06
C GLU A 753 24.18 -58.12 -17.65
N GLU A 754 25.51 -58.02 -17.51
CA GLU A 754 26.19 -58.10 -16.21
C GLU A 754 25.83 -56.91 -15.31
N LEU A 755 25.75 -55.70 -15.88
CA LEU A 755 25.41 -54.50 -15.10
C LEU A 755 23.95 -54.53 -14.64
N LEU A 756 23.04 -54.97 -15.53
CA LEU A 756 21.63 -55.15 -15.20
C LEU A 756 21.47 -56.14 -14.03
N SER A 757 22.17 -57.28 -14.07
CA SER A 757 22.11 -58.32 -13.02
C SER A 757 22.54 -57.84 -11.62
N SER A 758 23.32 -56.75 -11.53
CA SER A 758 23.81 -56.17 -10.28
C SER A 758 22.88 -55.14 -9.64
N LEU A 759 21.82 -54.73 -10.34
CA LEU A 759 20.84 -53.75 -9.86
C LEU A 759 19.74 -54.42 -9.05
N THR A 760 19.13 -53.66 -8.14
CA THR A 760 17.97 -54.13 -7.37
C THR A 760 16.82 -54.49 -8.31
N GLU A 761 16.01 -55.47 -7.91
CA GLU A 761 14.96 -56.09 -8.74
C GLU A 761 14.00 -55.05 -9.35
N ASP A 762 13.63 -54.02 -8.57
CA ASP A 762 12.79 -52.90 -9.02
C ASP A 762 13.43 -52.06 -10.14
N VAL A 763 14.75 -51.90 -10.09
CA VAL A 763 15.52 -51.10 -11.07
C VAL A 763 15.79 -51.92 -12.33
N GLN A 764 15.98 -53.23 -12.20
CA GLN A 764 16.01 -54.16 -13.35
C GLN A 764 14.68 -54.14 -14.11
N LEU A 765 13.57 -54.23 -13.38
CA LEU A 765 12.22 -54.16 -13.94
C LEU A 765 11.99 -52.83 -14.67
N PHE A 766 12.42 -51.71 -14.10
CA PHE A 766 12.35 -50.39 -14.72
C PHE A 766 13.20 -50.28 -15.99
N ALA A 767 14.45 -50.73 -15.95
CA ALA A 767 15.37 -50.66 -17.09
C ALA A 767 14.90 -51.55 -18.26
N ASN A 768 14.40 -52.75 -17.97
CA ASN A 768 13.82 -53.64 -18.98
C ASN A 768 12.53 -53.04 -19.58
N ALA A 769 11.69 -52.38 -18.80
CA ALA A 769 10.48 -51.70 -19.28
C ALA A 769 10.77 -50.51 -20.21
N TYR A 770 11.84 -49.77 -19.91
CA TYR A 770 12.23 -48.60 -20.69
C TYR A 770 12.85 -48.97 -22.04
N LEU A 771 13.61 -50.07 -22.07
CA LEU A 771 14.33 -50.54 -23.26
C LEU A 771 13.48 -51.46 -24.16
N GLN A 772 12.48 -52.17 -23.61
CA GLN A 772 11.62 -53.10 -24.36
C GLN A 772 10.12 -52.80 -24.09
N PRO A 773 9.50 -51.85 -24.83
CA PRO A 773 8.15 -51.37 -24.55
C PRO A 773 7.03 -52.42 -24.70
N SER A 774 7.31 -53.54 -25.36
CA SER A 774 6.33 -54.62 -25.62
C SER A 774 6.06 -55.54 -24.42
N ALA A 775 6.80 -55.39 -23.32
CA ALA A 775 6.59 -56.16 -22.08
C ALA A 775 5.67 -55.44 -21.06
N ALA A 776 5.06 -54.31 -21.44
CA ALA A 776 4.39 -53.38 -20.53
C ALA A 776 3.07 -53.87 -19.89
N ASP A 777 2.56 -55.05 -20.26
CA ASP A 777 1.25 -55.52 -19.79
C ASP A 777 1.29 -56.10 -18.36
N ASP A 778 2.45 -56.50 -17.84
CA ASP A 778 2.57 -57.18 -16.53
C ASP A 778 2.97 -56.28 -15.34
N PHE A 779 3.01 -54.95 -15.52
CA PHE A 779 3.38 -54.03 -14.43
C PHE A 779 2.21 -53.70 -13.49
N SER A 780 2.49 -53.65 -12.19
CA SER A 780 1.52 -53.19 -11.18
C SER A 780 1.06 -51.76 -11.47
N GLU A 781 -0.22 -51.48 -11.26
CA GLU A 781 -0.85 -50.18 -11.50
C GLU A 781 -0.14 -49.01 -10.80
N GLN A 782 0.56 -49.29 -9.69
CA GLN A 782 1.33 -48.28 -8.95
C GLN A 782 2.54 -47.77 -9.77
N ILE A 783 3.23 -48.66 -10.48
CA ILE A 783 4.40 -48.28 -11.29
C ILE A 783 3.96 -47.50 -12.54
N LYS A 784 2.84 -47.89 -13.15
CA LYS A 784 2.23 -47.16 -14.29
C LYS A 784 1.83 -45.73 -13.88
N ARG A 785 1.25 -45.55 -12.68
CA ARG A 785 0.92 -44.23 -12.12
C ARG A 785 2.15 -43.37 -11.85
N ASN A 786 3.20 -43.95 -11.27
CA ASN A 786 4.46 -43.22 -11.02
C ASN A 786 5.14 -42.78 -12.32
N LEU A 787 5.12 -43.62 -13.36
CA LEU A 787 5.61 -43.28 -14.70
C LEU A 787 4.79 -42.16 -15.36
N GLN A 788 3.46 -42.16 -15.20
CA GLN A 788 2.62 -41.05 -15.64
C GLN A 788 2.94 -39.75 -14.91
N GLN A 789 3.15 -39.81 -13.58
CA GLN A 789 3.49 -38.64 -12.78
C GLN A 789 4.85 -38.05 -13.17
N LEU A 790 5.86 -38.89 -13.43
CA LEU A 790 7.17 -38.46 -13.91
C LEU A 790 7.10 -37.81 -15.29
N ARG A 791 6.30 -38.38 -16.22
CA ARG A 791 6.07 -37.77 -17.53
C ARG A 791 5.38 -36.41 -17.42
N LEU A 792 4.43 -36.26 -16.50
CA LEU A 792 3.75 -34.99 -16.23
C LEU A 792 4.73 -33.93 -15.70
N ASN A 793 5.62 -34.31 -14.80
CA ASN A 793 6.62 -33.41 -14.22
C ASN A 793 7.65 -32.96 -15.27
N ILE A 794 8.08 -33.84 -16.16
CA ILE A 794 8.98 -33.49 -17.28
C ILE A 794 8.29 -32.52 -18.24
N HIS A 795 7.02 -32.74 -18.57
CA HIS A 795 6.23 -31.82 -19.39
C HIS A 795 6.07 -30.44 -18.73
N HIS A 796 5.86 -30.38 -17.41
CA HIS A 796 5.81 -29.12 -16.68
C HIS A 796 7.14 -28.36 -16.72
N LEU A 797 8.27 -29.05 -16.53
CA LEU A 797 9.58 -28.44 -16.64
C LEU A 797 9.86 -27.90 -18.05
N GLN A 798 9.50 -28.65 -19.08
CA GLN A 798 9.62 -28.19 -20.47
C GLN A 798 8.73 -26.98 -20.76
N HIS A 799 7.51 -26.96 -20.22
CA HIS A 799 6.61 -25.80 -20.34
C HIS A 799 7.16 -24.58 -19.61
N MET A 800 7.71 -24.74 -18.40
CA MET A 800 8.35 -23.65 -17.66
C MET A 800 9.53 -23.07 -18.44
N VAL A 801 10.44 -23.92 -18.92
CA VAL A 801 11.60 -23.48 -19.73
C VAL A 801 11.14 -22.77 -21.02
N SER A 802 10.08 -23.26 -21.66
CA SER A 802 9.45 -22.62 -22.81
C SER A 802 8.90 -21.23 -22.47
N GLN A 803 8.17 -21.08 -21.36
CA GLN A 803 7.61 -19.79 -20.93
C GLN A 803 8.71 -18.79 -20.59
N THR A 804 9.75 -19.23 -19.87
CA THR A 804 10.91 -18.39 -19.55
C THR A 804 11.67 -17.99 -20.81
N SER A 805 11.80 -18.89 -21.80
CA SER A 805 12.40 -18.58 -23.10
C SER A 805 11.57 -17.57 -23.91
N VAL A 806 10.23 -17.67 -23.87
CA VAL A 806 9.32 -16.72 -24.52
C VAL A 806 9.38 -15.35 -23.85
N GLU A 807 9.37 -15.28 -22.51
CA GLU A 807 9.54 -14.03 -21.78
C GLU A 807 10.92 -13.41 -22.01
N TYR A 808 11.98 -14.22 -22.04
CA TYR A 808 13.33 -13.76 -22.33
C TYR A 808 13.42 -13.21 -23.76
N THR A 809 12.83 -13.90 -24.75
CA THR A 809 12.80 -13.44 -26.15
C THR A 809 11.97 -12.17 -26.30
N LYS A 810 10.88 -12.04 -25.54
CA LYS A 810 10.05 -10.82 -25.50
C LYS A 810 10.85 -9.64 -24.93
N LYS A 811 11.50 -9.83 -23.78
CA LYS A 811 12.38 -8.82 -23.18
C LYS A 811 13.56 -8.46 -24.08
N LEU A 812 14.16 -9.44 -24.77
CA LEU A 812 15.24 -9.19 -25.72
C LEU A 812 14.76 -8.33 -26.89
N ARG A 813 13.56 -8.60 -27.44
CA ARG A 813 12.95 -7.77 -28.49
C ARG A 813 12.58 -6.37 -28.00
N ASP A 814 12.08 -6.26 -26.77
CA ASP A 814 11.77 -4.96 -26.17
C ASP A 814 13.06 -4.15 -25.94
N CYS A 815 14.15 -4.81 -25.54
CA CYS A 815 15.49 -4.21 -25.45
C CYS A 815 16.07 -3.83 -26.82
N GLU A 816 15.93 -4.67 -27.85
CA GLU A 816 16.37 -4.38 -29.22
C GLU A 816 15.58 -3.21 -29.83
N ALA A 817 14.27 -3.16 -29.60
CA ALA A 817 13.41 -2.06 -30.03
C ALA A 817 13.78 -0.75 -29.32
N LEU A 818 14.07 -0.82 -28.02
CA LEU A 818 14.57 0.32 -27.26
C LEU A 818 15.92 0.77 -27.83
N PHE A 819 16.86 -0.16 -28.05
CA PHE A 819 18.20 0.13 -28.62
C PHE A 819 18.11 0.80 -30.00
N ALA A 820 17.20 0.33 -30.86
CA ALA A 820 16.97 0.93 -32.17
C ALA A 820 16.43 2.38 -32.07
N GLN A 821 15.54 2.65 -31.10
CA GLN A 821 15.05 4.00 -30.81
C GLN A 821 16.16 4.91 -30.24
N ILE A 822 17.03 4.38 -29.38
CA ILE A 822 18.22 5.11 -28.87
C ILE A 822 19.12 5.49 -30.05
N LEU A 823 19.42 4.52 -30.91
CA LEU A 823 20.33 4.72 -32.04
C LEU A 823 19.77 5.74 -33.03
N GLN A 824 18.47 5.68 -33.33
CA GLN A 824 17.82 6.63 -34.22
C GLN A 824 17.82 8.06 -33.65
N ALA A 825 17.48 8.23 -32.36
CA ALA A 825 17.54 9.52 -31.68
C ALA A 825 18.97 10.09 -31.66
N TYR A 826 19.98 9.24 -31.44
CA TYR A 826 21.39 9.64 -31.46
C TYR A 826 21.82 10.09 -32.87
N THR A 827 21.41 9.37 -33.91
CA THR A 827 21.79 9.67 -35.31
C THR A 827 21.11 10.95 -35.83
N GLU A 828 19.84 11.19 -35.45
CA GLU A 828 19.11 12.41 -35.81
C GLU A 828 19.69 13.67 -35.12
N GLN A 829 20.28 13.51 -33.94
CA GLN A 829 20.87 14.60 -33.15
C GLN A 829 22.34 14.86 -33.51
N GLU A 830 23.10 13.82 -33.87
CA GLU A 830 24.47 13.93 -34.41
C GLU A 830 24.48 14.67 -35.77
N ALA A 831 23.42 14.51 -36.57
CA ALA A 831 23.20 15.28 -37.79
C ALA A 831 22.94 16.79 -37.54
N GLN A 832 22.58 17.18 -36.31
CA GLN A 832 22.19 18.56 -35.97
C GLN A 832 23.23 19.35 -35.17
N SER A 833 24.21 18.73 -34.48
CA SER A 833 25.29 19.47 -33.80
C SER A 833 26.57 18.68 -33.51
N ARG A 834 27.73 19.22 -33.91
CA ARG A 834 29.08 18.77 -33.49
C ARG A 834 29.36 19.19 -32.03
N ALA A 835 28.96 18.40 -31.03
CA ALA A 835 29.47 18.51 -29.65
C ALA A 835 29.16 17.25 -28.83
N ASN A 836 30.08 16.87 -27.92
CA ASN A 836 30.00 15.73 -26.99
C ASN A 836 28.65 15.66 -26.27
N ILE A 837 28.00 14.49 -26.31
CA ILE A 837 26.69 14.25 -25.68
C ILE A 837 26.88 13.38 -24.43
N GLU A 838 26.28 13.82 -23.32
CA GLU A 838 26.19 13.10 -22.04
C GLU A 838 25.16 11.95 -22.12
N PRO A 839 25.53 10.69 -21.81
CA PRO A 839 24.66 9.51 -21.94
C PRO A 839 23.31 9.62 -21.21
N MET A 840 23.23 10.39 -20.13
CA MET A 840 22.03 10.57 -19.31
C MET A 840 20.94 11.40 -19.98
N GLU A 841 21.28 12.26 -20.93
CA GLU A 841 20.31 13.12 -21.61
C GLU A 841 19.57 12.34 -22.71
N VAL A 842 20.26 11.40 -23.35
CA VAL A 842 19.68 10.42 -24.28
C VAL A 842 18.70 9.49 -23.55
N LEU A 843 19.09 8.97 -22.38
CA LEU A 843 18.22 8.12 -21.54
C LEU A 843 16.96 8.84 -21.05
N ARG A 844 17.01 10.14 -20.77
CA ARG A 844 15.83 10.93 -20.37
C ARG A 844 14.85 11.15 -21.52
N LEU A 845 15.34 11.35 -22.74
CA LEU A 845 14.50 11.48 -23.93
C LEU A 845 13.79 10.17 -24.28
N LEU A 846 14.42 9.03 -24.03
CA LEU A 846 13.79 7.70 -24.15
C LEU A 846 12.73 7.44 -23.08
N ALA A 847 13.01 7.82 -21.83
CA ALA A 847 12.02 7.72 -20.75
C ALA A 847 10.77 8.57 -21.00
N ALA A 848 10.90 9.67 -21.75
CA ALA A 848 9.78 10.52 -22.13
C ALA A 848 8.99 10.01 -23.35
N SER A 849 9.53 9.07 -24.13
CA SER A 849 8.95 8.58 -25.39
C SER A 849 8.47 7.13 -25.36
N ALA A 850 8.79 6.34 -24.34
CA ALA A 850 8.27 4.98 -24.17
C ALA A 850 6.83 4.97 -23.61
N PRO A 851 5.88 4.22 -24.20
CA PRO A 851 4.60 3.96 -23.55
C PRO A 851 4.83 3.08 -22.32
N SER A 852 4.19 3.42 -21.21
CA SER A 852 4.30 2.75 -19.91
C SER A 852 3.95 1.25 -20.00
N THR A 853 4.95 0.38 -20.08
CA THR A 853 4.84 -1.04 -19.74
C THR A 853 6.06 -1.50 -18.99
#